data_AF-A0A8T0FLW6-F1
#
_entry.id   AF-A0A8T0FLW6-F1
#
_cell.length_a   1.000
_cell.length_b   1.000
_cell.length_c   1.000
_cell.angle_alpha   90.00
_cell.angle_beta   90.00
_cell.angle_gamma   90.00
#
_symmetry.space_group_name_H-M   'P 1'
#
loop_
_entity.id
_entity.type
_entity.pdbx_description
1 polymer ?
#
loop_
_entity_poly.entity_id
_entity_poly.type
_entity_poly.pdbx_seq_one_letter_code
_entity_poly.pdbx_strand_id
1 'polypeptide(L)'
;METTALLVESKVEQFIGDVLYEGELAVAFHGFIVHSADDQVKIFKRYQENLKNLLTSLSEAELAPTLAHYVKLLSITKNNQKMKLLFSLLDYGVANNIVSARLVCETLLKCENLVYTNEDFWCLSFMLIDKIISGIDYKGVRDLLKTILDKAQGIKSAVNVAVMSQLRAVQKVLETIFDRNDCLLPSYLILDELQKKLPARGSYPHWKFSKLISAFIDSFRPTAQMVSVSVFMEIKGDETAYGRSKLLPVVGHSATLGNVWKLDPVTAKAPLRGLLPYNKELLEPQTSLLRYVLEQPYSREMVCSMLGVSKQQKQRCPVLEEQLVELIVSAMEKSENELDSMEDGGPTQLLWQHLSSQLIYFVLFQYASFPHIIMILHNKLVGRNLRKGRDHLMWVLLQFISGSIQKNLLNDFLPVMKLYDLLYPEKEPLPFPDITKASSTHALAITSIWIHLMKKAQVEKVNLQGKPPLFPFLYHLEKYLQSSLNNNNLSHTLNTDYRIPLLCNAYSTNQDCFTRPMAILVEAVQGTQKQQASLTGGAVTGPIKPLSMSVLDSLTVHTKMSLIHNIVTHVMKLAQAKSTHVLSPALVETYSRLLVYSEIESLGIKGFITHLLPTVFRSHAWGILHTLLEMFSYRLHHFQPHYRVQLLNHLHSLAAVPQTNQTQLHLCVQSTALKLIAGMGSAEVQPQLCRLPSEPKSLLSNESEELNKVLVLTLARAIHVTGSETLSGSWCKEILTTIMQHTPHSWSSFTLQCFPKVLADFFYHHQAPKENKAQLKRSVEEEYKKWKTMSNENDIISHFSGSSPLFLCLLWKMLLDNDRISTIAYQRLHLCFIGVMFVNSPEHWKQSDWHEKHLMFHRIYQEKFYFEGLHDLNAQHTYLPVYFGNVCLRFLPVMDIVIHRFLELPTVSISVEGLLDTLGCLYKFHALPEAYWGVLNDRILDVMQSPLLTNSMPDIDPFLMFDFAGSYNSMTELPCSYLVALTHAVWYHASIGQICTLTQLLKTKFKPAVKTEVQFIFICHLVAPFLQRFYLERTRYAMENPWFQITVELYEMLETVDKNCEQLQYIDAVCDLLYHIKYMFIGDAIKNEIEKSIRNLRPAIQRKLRFITHLNIEEGTAT
;
A
#
# COMPACT_ATOMS: atom_id res chain seq x y z
N MET A 1 -25.74 -25.96 -48.62
CA MET A 1 -25.76 -26.37 -47.20
C MET A 1 -27.14 -26.90 -46.79
N GLU A 2 -28.26 -26.25 -47.11
CA GLU A 2 -29.61 -26.79 -46.82
C GLU A 2 -29.95 -28.09 -47.58
N THR A 3 -29.55 -28.22 -48.85
CA THR A 3 -29.80 -29.43 -49.65
C THR A 3 -29.00 -30.66 -49.22
N THR A 4 -27.80 -30.47 -48.69
CA THR A 4 -26.95 -31.54 -48.15
C THR A 4 -27.43 -32.02 -46.77
N ALA A 5 -27.94 -31.10 -45.93
CA ALA A 5 -28.52 -31.45 -44.63
C ALA A 5 -29.77 -32.34 -44.76
N LEU A 6 -30.70 -32.00 -45.66
CA LEU A 6 -31.92 -32.77 -45.91
C LEU A 6 -31.63 -34.20 -46.44
N LEU A 7 -30.62 -34.35 -47.29
CA LEU A 7 -30.19 -35.67 -47.81
C LEU A 7 -29.61 -36.56 -46.71
N VAL A 8 -28.88 -35.97 -45.78
CA VAL A 8 -28.28 -36.67 -44.63
C VAL A 8 -29.36 -37.05 -43.61
N GLU A 9 -30.28 -36.14 -43.31
CA GLU A 9 -31.42 -36.39 -42.42
C GLU A 9 -32.28 -37.56 -42.92
N SER A 10 -32.58 -37.60 -44.23
CA SER A 10 -33.34 -38.68 -44.85
C SER A 10 -32.64 -40.05 -44.76
N LYS A 11 -31.31 -40.10 -44.91
CA LYS A 11 -30.54 -41.35 -44.75
C LYS A 11 -30.57 -41.89 -43.31
N VAL A 12 -30.53 -40.99 -42.32
CA VAL A 12 -30.61 -41.35 -40.90
C VAL A 12 -32.02 -41.85 -40.55
N GLU A 13 -33.06 -41.18 -41.05
CA GLU A 13 -34.45 -41.61 -40.88
C GLU A 13 -34.71 -42.99 -41.48
N GLN A 14 -34.18 -43.24 -42.68
CA GLN A 14 -34.28 -44.55 -43.32
C GLN A 14 -33.57 -45.62 -42.50
N PHE A 15 -32.33 -45.38 -42.05
CA PHE A 15 -31.59 -46.32 -41.21
C PHE A 15 -32.33 -46.64 -39.90
N ILE A 16 -32.79 -45.62 -39.16
CA ILE A 16 -33.52 -45.83 -37.91
C ILE A 16 -34.85 -46.54 -38.18
N GLY A 17 -35.56 -46.17 -39.25
CA GLY A 17 -36.78 -46.84 -39.70
C GLY A 17 -36.57 -48.33 -39.94
N ASP A 18 -35.52 -48.70 -40.68
CA ASP A 18 -35.18 -50.09 -41.00
C ASP A 18 -34.84 -50.89 -39.73
N VAL A 19 -34.04 -50.32 -38.82
CA VAL A 19 -33.67 -50.98 -37.54
C VAL A 19 -34.91 -51.19 -36.66
N LEU A 20 -35.80 -50.21 -36.58
CA LEU A 20 -37.01 -50.30 -35.76
C LEU A 20 -38.04 -51.26 -36.35
N TYR A 21 -38.18 -51.29 -37.68
CA TYR A 21 -39.09 -52.18 -38.39
C TYR A 21 -38.63 -53.65 -38.34
N GLU A 22 -37.35 -53.92 -38.62
CA GLU A 22 -36.78 -55.27 -38.46
C GLU A 22 -36.85 -55.73 -36.99
N GLY A 23 -36.64 -54.81 -36.03
CA GLY A 23 -36.83 -55.08 -34.60
C GLY A 23 -38.27 -55.43 -34.22
N GLU A 24 -39.26 -54.73 -34.78
CA GLU A 24 -40.69 -55.05 -34.58
C GLU A 24 -41.05 -56.43 -35.10
N LEU A 25 -40.57 -56.79 -36.30
CA LEU A 25 -40.79 -58.11 -36.89
C LEU A 25 -40.16 -59.21 -36.03
N ALA A 26 -38.93 -59.00 -35.55
CA ALA A 26 -38.22 -59.97 -34.70
C ALA A 26 -38.90 -60.19 -33.34
N VAL A 27 -39.55 -59.16 -32.78
CA VAL A 27 -40.34 -59.27 -31.54
C VAL A 27 -41.72 -59.89 -31.81
N ALA A 28 -42.41 -59.49 -32.88
CA ALA A 28 -43.74 -59.98 -33.21
C ALA A 28 -43.75 -61.46 -33.62
N PHE A 29 -42.69 -61.92 -34.30
CA PHE A 29 -42.51 -63.31 -34.75
C PHE A 29 -41.40 -64.03 -33.97
N HIS A 30 -41.34 -63.79 -32.66
CA HIS A 30 -40.39 -64.44 -31.77
C HIS A 30 -40.58 -65.97 -31.80
N GLY A 31 -39.51 -66.71 -32.11
CA GLY A 31 -39.53 -68.16 -32.35
C GLY A 31 -39.59 -68.59 -33.83
N PHE A 32 -39.99 -67.71 -34.76
CA PHE A 32 -39.94 -67.95 -36.21
C PHE A 32 -38.73 -67.30 -36.90
N ILE A 33 -38.30 -66.13 -36.42
CA ILE A 33 -37.16 -65.39 -36.98
C ILE A 33 -35.90 -65.61 -36.13
N VAL A 34 -36.08 -65.80 -34.82
CA VAL A 34 -35.01 -66.05 -33.86
C VAL A 34 -35.18 -67.47 -33.33
N HIS A 35 -34.37 -68.40 -33.84
CA HIS A 35 -34.40 -69.81 -33.43
C HIS A 35 -33.38 -70.13 -32.32
N SER A 36 -32.30 -69.35 -32.23
CA SER A 36 -31.24 -69.50 -31.23
C SER A 36 -30.73 -68.15 -30.73
N ALA A 37 -30.04 -68.14 -29.58
CA ALA A 37 -29.38 -66.93 -29.06
C ALA A 37 -28.32 -66.36 -30.05
N ASP A 38 -27.70 -67.23 -30.86
CA ASP A 38 -26.74 -66.82 -31.90
C ASP A 38 -27.38 -66.00 -33.02
N ASP A 39 -28.65 -66.23 -33.33
CA ASP A 39 -29.34 -65.50 -34.40
C ASP A 39 -29.67 -64.06 -33.96
N GLN A 40 -29.93 -63.83 -32.67
CA GLN A 40 -30.03 -62.48 -32.12
C GLN A 40 -28.71 -61.72 -32.23
N VAL A 41 -27.59 -62.39 -31.97
CA VAL A 41 -26.25 -61.78 -32.08
C VAL A 41 -25.93 -61.42 -33.54
N LYS A 42 -26.31 -62.27 -34.51
CA LYS A 42 -26.13 -61.96 -35.95
C LYS A 42 -26.95 -60.76 -36.41
N ILE A 43 -28.21 -60.67 -36.01
CA ILE A 43 -29.07 -59.52 -36.33
C ILE A 43 -28.48 -58.24 -35.73
N PHE A 44 -28.02 -58.30 -34.47
CA PHE A 44 -27.39 -57.17 -33.81
C PHE A 44 -26.08 -56.73 -34.49
N LYS A 45 -25.23 -57.67 -34.92
CA LYS A 45 -24.03 -57.38 -35.71
C LYS A 45 -24.35 -56.70 -37.04
N ARG A 46 -25.45 -57.09 -37.70
CA ARG A 46 -25.89 -56.45 -38.95
C ARG A 46 -26.27 -54.98 -38.73
N TYR A 47 -26.96 -54.66 -37.63
CA TYR A 47 -27.24 -53.27 -37.26
C TYR A 47 -25.96 -52.46 -36.99
N GLN A 48 -24.97 -53.08 -36.34
CA GLN A 48 -23.67 -52.47 -36.07
C GLN A 48 -22.89 -52.18 -37.36
N GLU A 49 -22.86 -53.12 -38.31
CA GLU A 49 -22.21 -52.94 -39.62
C GLU A 49 -22.90 -51.85 -40.46
N ASN A 50 -24.23 -51.83 -40.47
CA ASN A 50 -25.00 -50.79 -41.17
C ASN A 50 -24.75 -49.39 -40.58
N LEU A 51 -24.70 -49.28 -39.24
CA LEU A 51 -24.34 -48.03 -38.57
C LEU A 51 -22.91 -47.60 -38.92
N LYS A 52 -21.96 -48.54 -38.89
CA LYS A 52 -20.56 -48.28 -39.25
C LYS A 52 -20.48 -47.73 -40.67
N ASN A 53 -21.11 -48.39 -41.63
CA ASN A 53 -21.13 -47.96 -43.03
C ASN A 53 -21.74 -46.56 -43.20
N LEU A 54 -22.84 -46.26 -42.51
CA LEU A 54 -23.47 -44.95 -42.53
C LEU A 54 -22.51 -43.86 -42.03
N LEU A 55 -21.91 -44.06 -40.86
CA LEU A 55 -21.07 -43.04 -40.21
C LEU A 55 -19.70 -42.87 -40.89
N THR A 56 -19.10 -43.95 -41.43
CA THR A 56 -17.83 -43.86 -42.16
C THR A 56 -17.97 -43.26 -43.57
N SER A 57 -19.18 -43.22 -44.12
CA SER A 57 -19.43 -42.65 -45.46
C SER A 57 -19.56 -41.12 -45.47
N LEU A 58 -19.58 -40.49 -44.29
CA LEU A 58 -19.84 -39.07 -44.11
C LEU A 58 -18.53 -38.28 -43.89
N SER A 59 -18.51 -37.01 -44.33
CA SER A 59 -17.41 -36.10 -44.03
C SER A 59 -17.46 -35.59 -42.58
N GLU A 60 -16.33 -35.11 -42.03
CA GLU A 60 -16.27 -34.56 -40.66
C GLU A 60 -17.28 -33.42 -40.41
N ALA A 61 -17.57 -32.61 -41.44
CA ALA A 61 -18.54 -31.51 -41.36
C ALA A 61 -20.01 -32.00 -41.33
N GLU A 62 -20.30 -33.17 -41.87
CA GLU A 62 -21.64 -33.77 -41.92
C GLU A 62 -21.91 -34.66 -40.70
N LEU A 63 -20.88 -35.16 -40.03
CA LEU A 63 -21.00 -36.07 -38.89
C LEU A 63 -21.78 -35.45 -37.71
N ALA A 64 -21.47 -34.21 -37.34
CA ALA A 64 -22.12 -33.51 -36.22
C ALA A 64 -23.64 -33.28 -36.43
N PRO A 65 -24.12 -32.74 -37.57
CA PRO A 65 -25.55 -32.61 -37.83
C PRO A 65 -26.25 -33.97 -37.99
N THR A 66 -25.58 -34.98 -38.56
CA THR A 66 -26.11 -36.36 -38.64
C THR A 66 -26.41 -36.93 -37.25
N LEU A 67 -25.45 -36.79 -36.33
CA LEU A 67 -25.61 -37.25 -34.95
C LEU A 67 -26.68 -36.45 -34.20
N ALA A 68 -26.75 -35.14 -34.43
CA ALA A 68 -27.81 -34.31 -33.84
C ALA A 68 -29.21 -34.77 -34.30
N HIS A 69 -29.38 -35.09 -35.59
CA HIS A 69 -30.64 -35.63 -36.10
C HIS A 69 -30.94 -37.03 -35.57
N TYR A 70 -29.93 -37.91 -35.50
CA TYR A 70 -30.05 -39.24 -34.87
C TYR A 70 -30.53 -39.13 -33.41
N VAL A 71 -29.93 -38.23 -32.63
CA VAL A 71 -30.31 -37.94 -31.24
C VAL A 71 -31.70 -37.33 -31.13
N LYS A 72 -32.11 -36.50 -32.09
CA LYS A 72 -33.46 -35.93 -32.16
C LYS A 72 -34.49 -37.04 -32.37
N LEU A 73 -34.26 -37.96 -33.31
CA LEU A 73 -35.14 -39.11 -33.57
C LEU A 73 -35.19 -40.09 -32.39
N LEU A 74 -34.05 -40.32 -31.73
CA LEU A 74 -33.97 -41.04 -30.45
C LEU A 74 -34.93 -40.45 -29.41
N SER A 75 -34.94 -39.13 -29.24
CA SER A 75 -35.74 -38.45 -28.21
C SER A 75 -37.26 -38.55 -28.43
N ILE A 76 -37.69 -38.77 -29.68
CA ILE A 76 -39.12 -38.89 -30.07
C ILE A 76 -39.63 -40.32 -29.87
N THR A 77 -38.72 -41.31 -29.83
CA THR A 77 -39.07 -42.73 -29.72
C THR A 77 -39.67 -43.04 -28.35
N LYS A 78 -40.94 -43.50 -28.29
CA LYS A 78 -41.64 -43.74 -27.01
C LYS A 78 -41.40 -45.13 -26.39
N ASN A 79 -40.89 -46.11 -27.14
CA ASN A 79 -40.70 -47.47 -26.65
C ASN A 79 -39.30 -47.62 -26.03
N ASN A 80 -39.26 -47.97 -24.74
CA ASN A 80 -38.03 -48.11 -23.95
C ASN A 80 -37.06 -49.19 -24.51
N GLN A 81 -37.55 -50.33 -24.98
CA GLN A 81 -36.68 -51.39 -25.54
C GLN A 81 -36.01 -50.94 -26.85
N LYS A 82 -36.77 -50.24 -27.70
CA LYS A 82 -36.25 -49.66 -28.95
C LYS A 82 -35.22 -48.57 -28.68
N MET A 83 -35.50 -47.72 -27.69
CA MET A 83 -34.58 -46.67 -27.27
C MET A 83 -33.26 -47.28 -26.74
N LYS A 84 -33.32 -48.33 -25.90
CA LYS A 84 -32.14 -49.07 -25.44
C LYS A 84 -31.31 -49.65 -26.59
N LEU A 85 -31.97 -50.23 -27.60
CA LEU A 85 -31.29 -50.76 -28.79
C LEU A 85 -30.52 -49.65 -29.50
N LEU A 86 -31.16 -48.51 -29.78
CA LEU A 86 -30.51 -47.40 -30.46
C LEU A 86 -29.37 -46.77 -29.63
N PHE A 87 -29.51 -46.66 -28.30
CA PHE A 87 -28.40 -46.26 -27.43
C PHE A 87 -27.24 -47.27 -27.44
N SER A 88 -27.52 -48.58 -27.53
CA SER A 88 -26.46 -49.60 -27.63
C SER A 88 -25.69 -49.55 -28.95
N LEU A 89 -26.33 -49.07 -30.03
CA LEU A 89 -25.69 -48.82 -31.31
C LEU A 89 -24.76 -47.59 -31.25
N LEU A 90 -25.16 -46.53 -30.54
CA LEU A 90 -24.27 -45.40 -30.26
C LEU A 90 -23.07 -45.80 -29.37
N ASP A 91 -23.31 -46.63 -28.34
CA ASP A 91 -22.26 -47.20 -27.48
C ASP A 91 -21.23 -47.97 -28.33
N TYR A 92 -21.71 -48.83 -29.25
CA TYR A 92 -20.86 -49.52 -30.23
C TYR A 92 -20.08 -48.57 -31.14
N GLY A 93 -20.71 -47.49 -31.61
CA GLY A 93 -20.08 -46.47 -32.45
C GLY A 93 -18.89 -45.79 -31.75
N VAL A 94 -19.02 -45.51 -30.45
CA VAL A 94 -17.95 -44.91 -29.64
C VAL A 94 -16.88 -45.95 -29.30
N ALA A 95 -17.26 -47.15 -28.86
CA ALA A 95 -16.33 -48.21 -28.46
C ALA A 95 -15.38 -48.66 -29.59
N ASN A 96 -15.81 -48.53 -30.85
CA ASN A 96 -14.99 -48.85 -32.02
C ASN A 96 -14.31 -47.63 -32.67
N ASN A 97 -14.27 -46.48 -31.99
CA ASN A 97 -13.70 -45.22 -32.49
C ASN A 97 -14.28 -44.74 -33.84
N ILE A 98 -15.54 -45.08 -34.13
CA ILE A 98 -16.24 -44.60 -35.34
C ILE A 98 -16.68 -43.14 -35.14
N VAL A 99 -17.06 -42.79 -33.91
CA VAL A 99 -17.45 -41.43 -33.50
C VAL A 99 -16.73 -41.07 -32.21
N SER A 100 -16.33 -39.81 -32.07
CA SER A 100 -15.72 -39.33 -30.82
C SER A 100 -16.73 -39.29 -29.67
N ALA A 101 -16.33 -39.81 -28.50
CA ALA A 101 -17.14 -39.78 -27.28
C ALA A 101 -17.59 -38.34 -26.93
N ARG A 102 -16.70 -37.36 -27.15
CA ARG A 102 -16.98 -35.94 -26.92
C ARG A 102 -18.16 -35.44 -27.74
N LEU A 103 -18.18 -35.72 -29.03
CA LEU A 103 -19.23 -35.24 -29.93
C LEU A 103 -20.60 -35.86 -29.59
N VAL A 104 -20.63 -37.15 -29.22
CA VAL A 104 -21.84 -37.83 -28.76
C VAL A 104 -22.36 -37.21 -27.45
N CYS A 105 -21.51 -37.00 -26.44
CA CYS A 105 -21.93 -36.37 -25.18
C CYS A 105 -22.42 -34.93 -25.38
N GLU A 106 -21.73 -34.14 -26.20
CA GLU A 106 -22.14 -32.76 -26.50
C GLU A 106 -23.49 -32.70 -27.23
N THR A 107 -23.72 -33.58 -28.22
CA THR A 107 -24.99 -33.62 -28.97
C THR A 107 -26.15 -34.10 -28.11
N LEU A 108 -25.94 -35.10 -27.25
CA LEU A 108 -26.94 -35.54 -26.26
C LEU A 108 -27.33 -34.42 -25.31
N LEU A 109 -26.35 -33.72 -24.72
CA LEU A 109 -26.61 -32.65 -23.75
C LEU A 109 -27.22 -31.38 -24.36
N LYS A 110 -26.85 -31.06 -25.61
CA LYS A 110 -27.41 -29.91 -26.36
C LYS A 110 -28.83 -30.18 -26.90
N CYS A 111 -29.30 -31.43 -26.89
CA CYS A 111 -30.64 -31.76 -27.36
C CYS A 111 -31.71 -31.03 -26.53
N GLU A 112 -32.62 -30.33 -27.22
CA GLU A 112 -33.72 -29.58 -26.58
C GLU A 112 -34.70 -30.52 -25.86
N ASN A 113 -34.88 -31.73 -26.38
CA ASN A 113 -35.78 -32.75 -25.83
C ASN A 113 -35.18 -33.50 -24.62
N LEU A 114 -33.91 -33.24 -24.25
CA LEU A 114 -33.33 -33.73 -23.01
C LEU A 114 -33.87 -32.89 -21.83
N VAL A 115 -35.06 -33.25 -21.39
CA VAL A 115 -35.81 -32.65 -20.27
C VAL A 115 -36.19 -33.76 -19.27
N TYR A 116 -36.17 -33.45 -17.97
CA TYR A 116 -36.45 -34.43 -16.91
C TYR A 116 -37.86 -35.06 -16.99
N THR A 117 -38.80 -34.44 -17.72
CA THR A 117 -40.13 -34.97 -17.99
C THR A 117 -40.12 -36.21 -18.89
N ASN A 118 -39.08 -36.39 -19.71
CA ASN A 118 -38.87 -37.58 -20.52
C ASN A 118 -37.93 -38.55 -19.79
N GLU A 119 -38.50 -39.35 -18.89
CA GLU A 119 -37.75 -40.22 -17.96
C GLU A 119 -36.78 -41.18 -18.68
N ASP A 120 -37.27 -41.95 -19.64
CA ASP A 120 -36.49 -43.00 -20.31
C ASP A 120 -35.31 -42.40 -21.09
N PHE A 121 -35.57 -41.34 -21.88
CA PHE A 121 -34.53 -40.66 -22.65
C PHE A 121 -33.50 -39.98 -21.75
N TRP A 122 -33.94 -39.37 -20.64
CA TRP A 122 -33.05 -38.76 -19.67
C TRP A 122 -32.12 -39.81 -19.03
N CYS A 123 -32.67 -40.86 -18.44
CA CYS A 123 -31.90 -41.89 -17.75
C CYS A 123 -30.92 -42.59 -18.69
N LEU A 124 -31.35 -43.01 -19.88
CA LEU A 124 -30.47 -43.70 -20.83
C LEU A 124 -29.38 -42.77 -21.39
N SER A 125 -29.66 -41.49 -21.60
CA SER A 125 -28.65 -40.51 -22.02
C SER A 125 -27.55 -40.37 -20.97
N PHE A 126 -27.90 -40.17 -19.70
CA PHE A 126 -26.91 -40.04 -18.62
C PHE A 126 -26.17 -41.37 -18.34
N MET A 127 -26.83 -42.52 -18.49
CA MET A 127 -26.17 -43.82 -18.41
C MET A 127 -25.15 -44.05 -19.54
N LEU A 128 -25.44 -43.60 -20.77
CA LEU A 128 -24.48 -43.67 -21.86
C LEU A 128 -23.31 -42.71 -21.61
N ILE A 129 -23.59 -41.47 -21.19
CA ILE A 129 -22.56 -40.48 -20.85
C ILE A 129 -21.61 -41.05 -19.80
N ASP A 130 -22.12 -41.65 -18.72
CA ASP A 130 -21.33 -42.28 -17.66
C ASP A 130 -20.32 -43.32 -18.18
N LYS A 131 -20.72 -44.11 -19.18
CA LYS A 131 -19.86 -45.15 -19.76
C LYS A 131 -18.73 -44.59 -20.64
N ILE A 132 -19.03 -43.54 -21.43
CA ILE A 132 -18.11 -43.05 -22.47
C ILE A 132 -17.27 -41.86 -22.04
N ILE A 133 -17.56 -41.25 -20.88
CA ILE A 133 -16.91 -40.03 -20.41
C ILE A 133 -15.40 -40.17 -20.19
N SER A 134 -14.91 -41.38 -19.91
CA SER A 134 -13.49 -41.70 -19.77
C SER A 134 -12.67 -41.48 -21.04
N GLY A 135 -13.31 -41.59 -22.22
CA GLY A 135 -12.68 -41.37 -23.52
C GLY A 135 -12.57 -39.89 -23.94
N ILE A 136 -12.90 -38.94 -23.05
CA ILE A 136 -12.95 -37.50 -23.36
C ILE A 136 -11.76 -36.80 -22.71
N ASP A 137 -11.20 -35.80 -23.41
CA ASP A 137 -10.13 -34.96 -22.88
C ASP A 137 -10.62 -34.15 -21.67
N TYR A 138 -9.72 -33.87 -20.71
CA TYR A 138 -10.10 -33.21 -19.46
C TYR A 138 -10.77 -31.83 -19.64
N LYS A 139 -10.44 -31.09 -20.72
CA LYS A 139 -11.10 -29.81 -21.03
C LYS A 139 -12.52 -30.06 -21.53
N GLY A 140 -12.71 -31.07 -22.39
CA GLY A 140 -14.03 -31.56 -22.80
C GLY A 140 -14.89 -31.97 -21.61
N VAL A 141 -14.36 -32.76 -20.67
CA VAL A 141 -15.10 -33.18 -19.46
C VAL A 141 -15.52 -31.97 -18.62
N ARG A 142 -14.65 -30.96 -18.46
CA ARG A 142 -15.00 -29.69 -17.79
C ARG A 142 -16.16 -28.97 -18.48
N ASP A 143 -16.13 -28.87 -19.81
CA ASP A 143 -17.19 -28.21 -20.58
C ASP A 143 -18.53 -28.98 -20.48
N LEU A 144 -18.49 -30.31 -20.43
CA LEU A 144 -19.67 -31.15 -20.19
C LEU A 144 -20.21 -30.97 -18.78
N LEU A 145 -19.36 -30.94 -17.75
CA LEU A 145 -19.77 -30.71 -16.35
C LEU A 145 -20.60 -29.44 -16.22
N LYS A 146 -20.18 -28.34 -16.86
CA LYS A 146 -20.94 -27.08 -16.88
C LYS A 146 -22.35 -27.26 -17.43
N THR A 147 -22.48 -27.98 -18.55
CA THR A 147 -23.76 -28.22 -19.21
C THR A 147 -24.65 -29.17 -18.39
N ILE A 148 -24.06 -30.18 -17.75
CA ILE A 148 -24.76 -31.12 -16.86
C ILE A 148 -25.32 -30.39 -15.64
N LEU A 149 -24.53 -29.50 -15.03
CA LEU A 149 -24.97 -28.67 -13.90
C LEU A 149 -26.14 -27.73 -14.30
N ASP A 150 -26.09 -27.15 -15.50
CA ASP A 150 -27.18 -26.31 -16.02
C ASP A 150 -28.47 -27.12 -16.24
N LYS A 151 -28.37 -28.35 -16.76
CA LYS A 151 -29.50 -29.27 -16.89
C LYS A 151 -30.04 -29.72 -15.53
N ALA A 152 -29.17 -29.95 -14.54
CA ALA A 152 -29.55 -30.30 -13.18
C ALA A 152 -30.29 -29.16 -12.46
N GLN A 153 -29.89 -27.90 -12.68
CA GLN A 153 -30.56 -26.71 -12.13
C GLN A 153 -31.95 -26.49 -12.72
N GLY A 154 -32.22 -27.01 -13.92
CA GLY A 154 -33.55 -26.99 -14.53
C GLY A 154 -34.60 -27.84 -13.78
N ILE A 155 -34.18 -28.73 -12.88
CA ILE A 155 -35.09 -29.55 -12.07
C ILE A 155 -35.52 -28.75 -10.84
N LYS A 156 -36.83 -28.46 -10.70
CA LYS A 156 -37.35 -27.73 -9.53
C LYS A 156 -37.07 -28.48 -8.22
N SER A 157 -36.88 -27.75 -7.13
CA SER A 157 -36.60 -28.34 -5.81
C SER A 157 -37.79 -29.04 -5.14
N ALA A 158 -39.02 -28.69 -5.52
CA ALA A 158 -40.27 -29.23 -5.00
C ALA A 158 -40.98 -30.18 -6.00
N VAL A 159 -40.26 -31.18 -6.50
CA VAL A 159 -40.76 -32.14 -7.50
C VAL A 159 -41.18 -33.46 -6.83
N ASN A 160 -42.13 -34.16 -7.46
CA ASN A 160 -42.63 -35.48 -7.02
C ASN A 160 -41.47 -36.51 -6.91
N VAL A 161 -41.55 -37.41 -5.92
CA VAL A 161 -40.62 -38.52 -5.67
C VAL A 161 -40.39 -39.41 -6.90
N ALA A 162 -41.34 -39.44 -7.85
CA ALA A 162 -41.18 -40.13 -9.12
C ALA A 162 -39.92 -39.70 -9.92
N VAL A 163 -39.37 -38.50 -9.70
CA VAL A 163 -38.20 -37.99 -10.44
C VAL A 163 -36.85 -38.50 -9.87
N MET A 164 -36.89 -39.43 -8.91
CA MET A 164 -35.69 -39.94 -8.24
C MET A 164 -34.78 -40.79 -9.14
N SER A 165 -35.31 -41.50 -10.14
CA SER A 165 -34.52 -42.26 -11.12
C SER A 165 -33.66 -41.32 -11.97
N GLN A 166 -34.27 -40.23 -12.47
CA GLN A 166 -33.60 -39.18 -13.25
C GLN A 166 -32.51 -38.48 -12.44
N LEU A 167 -32.78 -38.15 -11.17
CA LEU A 167 -31.80 -37.54 -10.27
C LEU A 167 -30.61 -38.47 -9.99
N ARG A 168 -30.86 -39.77 -9.80
CA ARG A 168 -29.80 -40.77 -9.60
C ARG A 168 -28.92 -40.93 -10.84
N ALA A 169 -29.51 -40.88 -12.04
CA ALA A 169 -28.74 -40.97 -13.29
C ALA A 169 -27.73 -39.82 -13.41
N VAL A 170 -28.14 -38.59 -13.09
CA VAL A 170 -27.24 -37.43 -13.05
C VAL A 170 -26.23 -37.55 -11.91
N GLN A 171 -26.67 -37.98 -10.72
CA GLN A 171 -25.80 -38.14 -9.56
C GLN A 171 -24.64 -39.08 -9.87
N LYS A 172 -24.90 -40.21 -10.55
CA LYS A 172 -23.88 -41.18 -10.91
C LYS A 172 -22.81 -40.57 -11.82
N VAL A 173 -23.21 -39.84 -12.85
CA VAL A 173 -22.27 -39.13 -13.73
C VAL A 173 -21.45 -38.10 -12.94
N LEU A 174 -22.07 -37.36 -12.02
CA LEU A 174 -21.35 -36.41 -11.16
C LEU A 174 -20.37 -37.12 -10.21
N GLU A 175 -20.73 -38.28 -9.66
CA GLU A 175 -19.84 -39.10 -8.83
C GLU A 175 -18.61 -39.55 -9.63
N THR A 176 -18.80 -40.04 -10.86
CA THR A 176 -17.71 -40.41 -11.77
C THR A 176 -16.81 -39.21 -12.12
N ILE A 177 -17.40 -38.03 -12.38
CA ILE A 177 -16.61 -36.82 -12.65
C ILE A 177 -15.84 -36.34 -11.41
N PHE A 178 -16.44 -36.46 -10.22
CA PHE A 178 -15.84 -36.00 -8.96
C PHE A 178 -14.86 -37.01 -8.36
N ASP A 179 -14.81 -38.25 -8.86
CA ASP A 179 -13.88 -39.26 -8.37
C ASP A 179 -12.43 -38.90 -8.70
N ARG A 180 -11.66 -38.68 -7.62
CA ARG A 180 -10.23 -38.33 -7.66
C ARG A 180 -9.36 -39.51 -8.13
N ASN A 181 -9.86 -40.73 -8.11
CA ASN A 181 -9.13 -41.93 -8.55
C ASN A 181 -9.26 -42.13 -10.06
N ASP A 182 -10.47 -41.93 -10.61
CA ASP A 182 -10.70 -41.92 -12.05
C ASP A 182 -9.91 -40.79 -12.72
N CYS A 183 -9.75 -39.67 -12.02
CA CYS A 183 -8.85 -38.56 -12.36
C CYS A 183 -9.16 -37.93 -13.74
N LEU A 184 -10.42 -37.95 -14.20
CA LEU A 184 -10.83 -37.49 -15.54
C LEU A 184 -10.37 -36.06 -15.87
N LEU A 185 -10.36 -35.19 -14.87
CA LEU A 185 -9.81 -33.84 -14.96
C LEU A 185 -9.20 -33.42 -13.61
N PRO A 186 -8.37 -32.36 -13.57
CA PRO A 186 -7.88 -31.82 -12.30
C PRO A 186 -9.06 -31.43 -11.40
N SER A 187 -9.08 -31.96 -10.17
CA SER A 187 -10.09 -31.63 -9.16
C SER A 187 -10.26 -30.12 -8.98
N TYR A 188 -9.17 -29.36 -9.09
CA TYR A 188 -9.19 -27.89 -8.99
C TYR A 188 -10.08 -27.22 -10.05
N LEU A 189 -10.16 -27.75 -11.28
CA LEU A 189 -11.03 -27.21 -12.32
C LEU A 189 -12.51 -27.54 -12.05
N ILE A 190 -12.80 -28.69 -11.43
CA ILE A 190 -14.15 -29.04 -10.99
C ILE A 190 -14.61 -28.02 -9.94
N LEU A 191 -13.77 -27.72 -8.94
CA LEU A 191 -14.06 -26.72 -7.92
C LEU A 191 -14.35 -25.33 -8.52
N ASP A 192 -13.52 -24.90 -9.47
CA ASP A 192 -13.66 -23.59 -10.12
C ASP A 192 -15.00 -23.45 -10.85
N GLU A 193 -15.44 -24.48 -11.59
CA GLU A 193 -16.76 -24.47 -12.25
C GLU A 193 -17.92 -24.52 -11.25
N LEU A 194 -17.80 -25.31 -10.17
CA LEU A 194 -18.82 -25.38 -9.11
C LEU A 194 -19.00 -24.03 -8.42
N GLN A 195 -17.91 -23.38 -8.00
CA GLN A 195 -17.96 -22.10 -7.29
C GLN A 195 -18.45 -20.95 -8.18
N LYS A 196 -18.15 -20.95 -9.48
CA LYS A 196 -18.71 -19.97 -10.44
C LYS A 196 -20.23 -20.08 -10.58
N LYS A 197 -20.78 -21.30 -10.56
CA LYS A 197 -22.20 -21.58 -10.73
C LYS A 197 -22.99 -21.51 -9.42
N LEU A 198 -22.33 -21.63 -8.27
CA LEU A 198 -22.92 -21.64 -6.93
C LEU A 198 -22.52 -20.40 -6.09
N PRO A 199 -22.68 -19.16 -6.59
CA PRO A 199 -22.13 -17.97 -5.92
C PRO A 199 -22.80 -17.64 -4.57
N ALA A 200 -23.99 -18.19 -4.28
CA ALA A 200 -24.65 -18.06 -2.97
C ALA A 200 -24.67 -19.41 -2.24
N ARG A 201 -24.06 -19.47 -1.04
CA ARG A 201 -24.16 -20.63 -0.14
C ARG A 201 -25.63 -21.02 0.03
N GLY A 202 -25.98 -22.25 -0.35
CA GLY A 202 -27.34 -22.78 -0.27
C GLY A 202 -28.10 -22.85 -1.60
N SER A 203 -27.62 -22.21 -2.67
CA SER A 203 -28.24 -22.31 -4.01
C SER A 203 -27.74 -23.56 -4.76
N TYR A 204 -27.92 -24.74 -4.20
CA TYR A 204 -27.60 -25.99 -4.89
C TYR A 204 -28.56 -26.24 -6.05
N PRO A 205 -28.13 -26.91 -7.15
CA PRO A 205 -29.01 -27.20 -8.28
C PRO A 205 -30.24 -28.01 -7.84
N HIS A 206 -30.01 -28.94 -6.91
CA HIS A 206 -31.06 -29.70 -6.24
C HIS A 206 -30.54 -30.21 -4.88
N TRP A 207 -31.41 -30.37 -3.87
CA TRP A 207 -31.02 -30.83 -2.52
C TRP A 207 -30.31 -32.20 -2.55
N LYS A 208 -30.65 -33.04 -3.54
CA LYS A 208 -30.07 -34.38 -3.72
C LYS A 208 -28.56 -34.35 -3.97
N PHE A 209 -28.06 -33.34 -4.67
CA PHE A 209 -26.63 -33.19 -4.98
C PHE A 209 -25.87 -32.43 -3.89
N SER A 210 -26.58 -31.82 -2.93
CA SER A 210 -25.99 -30.94 -1.92
C SER A 210 -24.86 -31.61 -1.15
N LYS A 211 -25.06 -32.86 -0.68
CA LYS A 211 -24.03 -33.58 0.10
C LYS A 211 -22.79 -33.91 -0.74
N LEU A 212 -22.99 -34.33 -1.98
CA LEU A 212 -21.89 -34.67 -2.90
C LEU A 212 -21.05 -33.44 -3.22
N ILE A 213 -21.71 -32.35 -3.62
CA ILE A 213 -21.06 -31.08 -3.97
C ILE A 213 -20.40 -30.45 -2.74
N SER A 214 -21.08 -30.43 -1.58
CA SER A 214 -20.52 -29.85 -0.36
C SER A 214 -19.29 -30.62 0.11
N ALA A 215 -19.36 -31.96 0.17
CA ALA A 215 -18.22 -32.79 0.55
C ALA A 215 -17.03 -32.61 -0.40
N PHE A 216 -17.28 -32.48 -1.70
CA PHE A 216 -16.23 -32.21 -2.68
C PHE A 216 -15.61 -30.82 -2.46
N ILE A 217 -16.41 -29.78 -2.26
CA ILE A 217 -15.90 -28.43 -1.95
C ILE A 217 -15.10 -28.44 -0.64
N ASP A 218 -15.60 -29.11 0.40
CA ASP A 218 -14.95 -29.20 1.71
C ASP A 218 -13.59 -29.90 1.64
N SER A 219 -13.38 -30.82 0.68
CA SER A 219 -12.08 -31.45 0.45
C SER A 219 -10.96 -30.45 0.06
N PHE A 220 -11.30 -29.24 -0.39
CA PHE A 220 -10.34 -28.16 -0.69
C PHE A 220 -10.09 -27.20 0.47
N ARG A 221 -10.76 -27.36 1.61
CA ARG A 221 -10.51 -26.56 2.81
C ARG A 221 -9.05 -26.63 3.29
N PRO A 222 -8.37 -27.79 3.29
CA PRO A 222 -6.94 -27.87 3.60
C PRO A 222 -6.07 -27.01 2.66
N THR A 223 -6.36 -27.03 1.36
CA THR A 223 -5.66 -26.18 0.38
C THR A 223 -5.93 -24.70 0.62
N ALA A 224 -7.18 -24.32 0.92
CA ALA A 224 -7.53 -22.95 1.26
C ALA A 224 -6.79 -22.47 2.52
N GLN A 225 -6.62 -23.34 3.53
CA GLN A 225 -5.87 -23.05 4.74
C GLN A 225 -4.38 -22.84 4.47
N MET A 226 -3.76 -23.70 3.67
CA MET A 226 -2.34 -23.57 3.29
C MET A 226 -2.02 -22.26 2.58
N VAL A 227 -2.93 -21.73 1.75
CA VAL A 227 -2.70 -20.47 1.03
C VAL A 227 -3.20 -19.23 1.79
N SER A 228 -3.75 -19.41 3.00
CA SER A 228 -4.28 -18.33 3.81
C SER A 228 -3.34 -17.95 4.94
N VAL A 229 -3.23 -16.65 5.21
CA VAL A 229 -2.50 -16.13 6.35
C VAL A 229 -3.31 -16.36 7.63
N SER A 230 -2.87 -17.33 8.45
CA SER A 230 -3.41 -17.59 9.79
C SER A 230 -2.79 -16.64 10.81
N VAL A 231 -3.54 -15.66 11.35
CA VAL A 231 -3.04 -14.76 12.41
C VAL A 231 -4.14 -14.37 13.42
N PHE A 232 -3.70 -14.29 14.70
CA PHE A 232 -4.15 -13.62 15.93
C PHE A 232 -5.60 -13.12 16.16
N MET A 233 -5.99 -13.10 17.44
CA MET A 233 -7.33 -12.91 18.03
C MET A 233 -7.46 -11.56 18.78
N GLU A 234 -8.62 -10.90 18.71
CA GLU A 234 -9.04 -9.88 19.70
C GLU A 234 -10.22 -10.45 20.48
N ILE A 235 -10.14 -10.50 21.81
CA ILE A 235 -11.27 -10.88 22.66
C ILE A 235 -12.14 -9.64 22.88
N LYS A 236 -13.32 -9.60 22.27
CA LYS A 236 -14.41 -8.68 22.63
C LYS A 236 -15.72 -9.45 22.79
N GLY A 237 -15.97 -9.95 24.01
CA GLY A 237 -17.20 -10.68 24.33
C GLY A 237 -17.27 -12.08 23.69
N ASP A 238 -18.48 -12.53 23.36
CA ASP A 238 -18.79 -13.87 22.84
C ASP A 238 -18.47 -14.07 21.33
N GLU A 239 -18.02 -13.03 20.62
CA GLU A 239 -17.68 -13.14 19.20
C GLU A 239 -16.16 -13.23 19.00
N THR A 240 -15.67 -14.43 18.70
CA THR A 240 -14.28 -14.69 18.35
C THR A 240 -14.09 -14.60 16.83
N ALA A 241 -13.30 -13.64 16.35
CA ALA A 241 -12.95 -13.50 14.93
C ALA A 241 -11.44 -13.66 14.70
N TYR A 242 -11.06 -14.39 13.65
CA TYR A 242 -9.69 -14.81 13.31
C TYR A 242 -9.20 -14.19 11.98
N GLY A 243 -7.89 -14.26 11.71
CA GLY A 243 -7.33 -14.13 10.36
C GLY A 243 -6.70 -12.79 9.97
N ARG A 244 -6.23 -12.72 8.71
CA ARG A 244 -5.59 -11.55 8.05
C ARG A 244 -6.27 -10.21 8.33
N SER A 245 -7.60 -10.23 8.53
CA SER A 245 -8.47 -9.06 8.76
C SER A 245 -8.05 -8.17 9.94
N LYS A 246 -7.25 -8.69 10.86
CA LYS A 246 -6.80 -8.00 12.08
C LYS A 246 -5.32 -7.61 12.10
N LEU A 247 -4.52 -8.02 11.11
CA LEU A 247 -3.17 -7.47 10.96
C LEU A 247 -3.29 -5.99 10.60
N LEU A 248 -2.54 -5.12 11.29
CA LEU A 248 -2.61 -3.68 11.10
C LEU A 248 -1.26 -3.11 10.65
N PRO A 249 -1.21 -2.27 9.62
CA PRO A 249 0.01 -1.63 9.19
C PRO A 249 0.41 -0.47 10.10
N VAL A 250 1.69 -0.11 10.06
CA VAL A 250 2.18 1.15 10.62
C VAL A 250 2.25 2.18 9.49
N VAL A 251 1.34 3.15 9.55
CA VAL A 251 1.24 4.24 8.57
C VAL A 251 2.56 5.04 8.55
N GLY A 252 3.06 5.36 7.34
CA GLY A 252 4.32 6.07 7.13
C GLY A 252 5.55 5.18 6.92
N HIS A 253 5.60 3.98 7.51
CA HIS A 253 6.70 3.01 7.28
C HIS A 253 6.34 1.96 6.23
N SER A 254 5.05 1.64 6.07
CA SER A 254 4.55 0.64 5.12
C SER A 254 4.24 1.20 3.72
N ALA A 255 4.67 2.43 3.38
CA ALA A 255 4.34 3.06 2.09
C ALA A 255 4.85 2.28 0.85
N THR A 256 5.90 1.47 1.02
CA THR A 256 6.41 0.54 -0.01
C THR A 256 5.69 -0.81 -0.07
N LEU A 257 4.87 -1.13 0.93
CA LEU A 257 4.07 -2.36 1.05
C LEU A 257 2.63 -2.20 0.51
N GLY A 258 2.34 -1.13 -0.23
CA GLY A 258 0.98 -0.75 -0.64
C GLY A 258 0.18 -1.86 -1.35
N ASN A 259 0.86 -2.82 -2.00
CA ASN A 259 0.21 -3.95 -2.67
C ASN A 259 -0.34 -5.02 -1.70
N VAL A 260 0.28 -5.16 -0.52
CA VAL A 260 -0.09 -6.17 0.49
C VAL A 260 -1.44 -5.85 1.13
N TRP A 261 -1.69 -4.55 1.34
CA TRP A 261 -2.90 -4.01 1.98
C TRP A 261 -3.98 -3.59 0.99
N LYS A 262 -3.86 -3.98 -0.27
CA LYS A 262 -4.80 -3.58 -1.32
C LYS A 262 -6.19 -4.16 -1.08
N LEU A 263 -7.21 -3.32 -1.25
CA LEU A 263 -8.64 -3.64 -1.15
C LEU A 263 -9.33 -3.30 -2.47
N ASP A 264 -10.43 -3.99 -2.75
CA ASP A 264 -11.29 -3.64 -3.88
C ASP A 264 -12.05 -2.31 -3.58
N PRO A 265 -11.96 -1.28 -4.43
CA PRO A 265 -12.58 0.03 -4.18
C PRO A 265 -14.12 0.01 -4.13
N VAL A 266 -14.77 -1.04 -4.63
CA VAL A 266 -16.24 -1.17 -4.62
C VAL A 266 -16.74 -2.01 -3.46
N THR A 267 -16.12 -3.16 -3.20
CA THR A 267 -16.60 -4.08 -2.15
C THR A 267 -15.81 -4.01 -0.84
N ALA A 268 -14.69 -3.29 -0.78
CA ALA A 268 -13.77 -3.28 0.36
C ALA A 268 -13.16 -4.65 0.71
N LYS A 269 -13.28 -5.65 -0.16
CA LYS A 269 -12.76 -7.00 0.07
C LYS A 269 -11.30 -7.10 -0.33
N ALA A 270 -10.56 -7.96 0.35
CA ALA A 270 -9.21 -8.29 -0.06
C ALA A 270 -9.24 -9.11 -1.36
N PRO A 271 -8.34 -8.87 -2.32
CA PRO A 271 -8.26 -9.67 -3.53
C PRO A 271 -7.72 -11.06 -3.19
N LEU A 272 -8.59 -12.06 -3.16
CA LEU A 272 -8.23 -13.48 -3.05
C LEU A 272 -8.08 -14.08 -4.45
N ARG A 273 -7.13 -15.01 -4.62
CA ARG A 273 -6.84 -15.66 -5.90
C ARG A 273 -7.49 -17.03 -5.95
N GLY A 274 -8.23 -17.31 -7.01
CA GLY A 274 -8.96 -18.57 -7.16
C GLY A 274 -10.22 -18.63 -6.30
N LEU A 275 -11.07 -19.61 -6.58
CA LEU A 275 -12.35 -19.82 -5.90
C LEU A 275 -12.24 -20.95 -4.87
N LEU A 276 -11.21 -20.89 -4.03
CA LEU A 276 -11.05 -21.82 -2.92
C LEU A 276 -12.09 -21.54 -1.83
N PRO A 277 -12.48 -22.55 -1.03
CA PRO A 277 -13.42 -22.39 0.09
C PRO A 277 -12.74 -21.70 1.28
N TYR A 278 -12.41 -20.42 1.10
CA TYR A 278 -11.80 -19.59 2.13
C TYR A 278 -12.69 -19.45 3.37
N ASN A 279 -12.03 -19.18 4.50
CA ASN A 279 -12.74 -18.78 5.72
C ASN A 279 -13.58 -17.53 5.48
N LYS A 280 -14.75 -17.48 6.13
CA LYS A 280 -15.77 -16.43 5.91
C LYS A 280 -15.21 -15.02 6.10
N GLU A 281 -14.32 -14.84 7.08
CA GLU A 281 -13.70 -13.57 7.45
C GLU A 281 -12.85 -12.97 6.30
N LEU A 282 -12.22 -13.81 5.47
CA LEU A 282 -11.43 -13.34 4.33
C LEU A 282 -12.33 -12.88 3.16
N LEU A 283 -13.55 -13.41 3.10
CA LEU A 283 -14.56 -13.07 2.07
C LEU A 283 -15.41 -11.85 2.48
N GLU A 284 -15.34 -11.44 3.73
CA GLU A 284 -16.04 -10.27 4.27
C GLU A 284 -15.27 -8.97 3.96
N PRO A 285 -15.98 -7.83 3.83
CA PRO A 285 -15.36 -6.54 3.56
C PRO A 285 -14.51 -6.07 4.75
N GLN A 286 -13.26 -5.67 4.47
CA GLN A 286 -12.26 -5.30 5.47
C GLN A 286 -12.39 -3.83 5.91
N THR A 287 -13.57 -3.45 6.36
CA THR A 287 -13.90 -2.06 6.73
C THR A 287 -13.18 -1.61 7.99
N SER A 288 -12.93 -2.51 8.95
CA SER A 288 -12.17 -2.24 10.17
C SER A 288 -10.73 -1.82 9.88
N LEU A 289 -10.05 -2.52 8.96
CA LEU A 289 -8.70 -2.19 8.52
C LEU A 289 -8.66 -0.80 7.88
N LEU A 290 -9.58 -0.52 6.95
CA LEU A 290 -9.65 0.78 6.29
C LEU A 290 -9.95 1.90 7.29
N ARG A 291 -10.83 1.66 8.26
CA ARG A 291 -11.15 2.59 9.35
C ARG A 291 -9.94 2.89 10.21
N TYR A 292 -9.22 1.86 10.67
CA TYR A 292 -7.99 2.04 11.44
C TYR A 292 -6.97 2.91 10.68
N VAL A 293 -6.74 2.64 9.39
CA VAL A 293 -5.81 3.44 8.59
C VAL A 293 -6.29 4.88 8.44
N LEU A 294 -7.60 5.10 8.25
CA LEU A 294 -8.19 6.45 8.18
C LEU A 294 -8.04 7.23 9.48
N GLU A 295 -8.09 6.58 10.65
CA GLU A 295 -7.89 7.22 11.97
C GLU A 295 -6.46 7.72 12.17
N GLN A 296 -5.47 7.14 11.49
CA GLN A 296 -4.07 7.54 11.65
C GLN A 296 -3.73 8.84 10.90
N PRO A 297 -2.91 9.74 11.49
CA PRO A 297 -2.39 10.91 10.80
C PRO A 297 -1.51 10.51 9.60
N TYR A 298 -1.48 11.37 8.57
CA TYR A 298 -0.69 11.18 7.35
C TYR A 298 -1.00 9.91 6.52
N SER A 299 -2.16 9.27 6.73
CA SER A 299 -2.56 8.03 6.05
C SER A 299 -3.04 8.18 4.61
N ARG A 300 -3.19 9.41 4.10
CA ARG A 300 -3.80 9.72 2.78
C ARG A 300 -3.20 8.92 1.62
N GLU A 301 -1.87 8.86 1.53
CA GLU A 301 -1.19 8.13 0.45
C GLU A 301 -1.42 6.63 0.56
N MET A 302 -1.42 6.10 1.79
CA MET A 302 -1.68 4.69 2.05
C MET A 302 -3.12 4.32 1.67
N VAL A 303 -4.12 5.12 2.05
CA VAL A 303 -5.52 4.91 1.68
C VAL A 303 -5.69 4.91 0.15
N CYS A 304 -5.08 5.89 -0.54
CA CYS A 304 -5.06 5.92 -2.00
C CYS A 304 -4.43 4.66 -2.60
N SER A 305 -3.30 4.20 -2.06
CA SER A 305 -2.62 2.98 -2.51
C SER A 305 -3.46 1.71 -2.26
N MET A 306 -4.06 1.59 -1.08
CA MET A 306 -4.91 0.45 -0.70
C MET A 306 -6.13 0.33 -1.62
N LEU A 307 -6.80 1.45 -1.94
CA LEU A 307 -7.97 1.45 -2.82
C LEU A 307 -7.61 1.50 -4.32
N GLY A 308 -6.32 1.60 -4.66
CA GLY A 308 -5.85 1.74 -6.04
C GLY A 308 -6.27 3.06 -6.72
N VAL A 309 -6.60 4.08 -5.92
CA VAL A 309 -7.08 5.37 -6.40
C VAL A 309 -5.88 6.31 -6.59
N SER A 310 -5.75 6.89 -7.79
CA SER A 310 -4.65 7.80 -8.13
C SER A 310 -5.16 9.22 -8.43
N LYS A 311 -4.31 10.23 -8.22
CA LYS A 311 -4.60 11.66 -8.49
C LYS A 311 -5.02 11.93 -9.95
N GLN A 312 -4.78 10.99 -10.87
CA GLN A 312 -5.05 11.14 -12.30
C GLN A 312 -6.46 10.66 -12.71
N GLN A 313 -7.10 9.80 -11.92
CA GLN A 313 -8.43 9.26 -12.23
C GLN A 313 -9.45 9.76 -11.21
N LYS A 314 -10.39 10.60 -11.67
CA LYS A 314 -11.54 11.02 -10.88
C LYS A 314 -12.48 9.83 -10.73
N GLN A 315 -12.40 9.16 -9.59
CA GLN A 315 -13.25 8.01 -9.29
C GLN A 315 -13.89 8.20 -7.93
N ARG A 316 -15.22 8.22 -7.91
CA ARG A 316 -16.01 8.19 -6.69
C ARG A 316 -15.91 6.80 -6.05
N CYS A 317 -15.55 6.75 -4.77
CA CYS A 317 -15.45 5.50 -4.01
C CYS A 317 -16.53 5.48 -2.90
N PRO A 318 -17.64 4.74 -3.09
CA PRO A 318 -18.72 4.66 -2.10
C PRO A 318 -18.27 4.07 -0.76
N VAL A 319 -17.36 3.09 -0.78
CA VAL A 319 -16.79 2.49 0.44
C VAL A 319 -16.07 3.55 1.27
N LEU A 320 -15.27 4.41 0.64
CA LEU A 320 -14.57 5.50 1.31
C LEU A 320 -15.55 6.52 1.90
N GLU A 321 -16.61 6.88 1.16
CA GLU A 321 -17.67 7.78 1.66
C GLU A 321 -18.33 7.20 2.91
N GLU A 322 -18.71 5.92 2.89
CA GLU A 322 -19.36 5.27 4.01
C GLU A 322 -18.44 5.15 5.24
N GLN A 323 -17.15 4.81 5.04
CA GLN A 323 -16.20 4.70 6.14
C GLN A 323 -15.84 6.06 6.74
N LEU A 324 -15.76 7.13 5.94
CA LEU A 324 -15.58 8.50 6.47
C LEU A 324 -16.77 8.91 7.35
N VAL A 325 -18.00 8.60 6.92
CA VAL A 325 -19.20 8.86 7.73
C VAL A 325 -19.19 8.04 9.01
N GLU A 326 -18.82 6.77 8.97
CA GLU A 326 -18.72 5.92 10.16
C GLU A 326 -17.72 6.48 11.18
N LEU A 327 -16.59 7.03 10.69
CA LEU A 327 -15.57 7.65 11.54
C LEU A 327 -16.09 8.94 12.20
N ILE A 328 -16.90 9.74 11.48
CA ILE A 328 -17.59 10.92 12.04
C ILE A 328 -18.59 10.50 13.12
N VAL A 329 -19.39 9.45 12.88
CA VAL A 329 -20.36 8.95 13.86
C VAL A 329 -19.63 8.43 15.11
N SER A 330 -18.55 7.66 14.93
CA SER A 330 -17.68 7.21 16.03
C SER A 330 -17.09 8.39 16.83
N ALA A 331 -16.68 9.47 16.16
CA ALA A 331 -16.24 10.69 16.85
C ALA A 331 -17.36 11.36 17.65
N MET A 332 -18.60 11.38 17.12
CA MET A 332 -19.76 11.88 17.87
C MET A 332 -20.10 11.01 19.09
N GLU A 333 -20.01 9.69 18.98
CA GLU A 333 -20.24 8.75 20.08
C GLU A 333 -19.18 8.90 21.18
N LYS A 334 -17.89 9.01 20.80
CA LYS A 334 -16.80 9.31 21.73
C LYS A 334 -17.00 10.64 22.45
N SER A 335 -17.45 11.67 21.73
CA SER A 335 -17.76 12.98 22.30
C SER A 335 -18.90 12.93 23.33
N GLU A 336 -19.83 11.98 23.20
CA GLU A 336 -20.94 11.83 24.14
C GLU A 336 -20.50 11.14 25.44
N ASN A 337 -19.59 10.16 25.34
CA ASN A 337 -19.07 9.36 26.44
C ASN A 337 -18.06 10.09 27.35
N GLU A 338 -17.46 11.19 26.88
CA GLU A 338 -16.59 12.02 27.73
C GLU A 338 -17.42 12.73 28.82
N LEU A 339 -17.02 12.51 30.08
CA LEU A 339 -17.69 13.02 31.29
C LEU A 339 -17.36 14.49 31.56
N ASP A 340 -16.17 14.95 31.18
CA ASP A 340 -15.71 16.33 31.30
C ASP A 340 -15.96 17.13 30.02
N SER A 341 -16.03 18.47 30.13
CA SER A 341 -16.01 19.35 28.96
C SER A 341 -14.73 19.07 28.17
N MET A 342 -14.83 18.77 26.87
CA MET A 342 -13.67 18.50 25.99
C MET A 342 -12.51 19.45 26.30
N GLU A 343 -11.44 18.92 26.88
CA GLU A 343 -10.24 19.69 27.17
C GLU A 343 -9.56 20.10 25.86
N ASP A 344 -9.03 21.33 25.82
CA ASP A 344 -8.25 21.82 24.68
C ASP A 344 -7.00 20.95 24.49
N GLY A 345 -6.96 20.17 23.41
CA GLY A 345 -5.91 19.20 23.10
C GLY A 345 -6.23 17.75 23.49
N GLY A 346 -7.46 17.45 23.91
CA GLY A 346 -7.90 16.09 24.21
C GLY A 346 -7.92 15.16 22.98
N PRO A 347 -7.89 13.83 23.18
CA PRO A 347 -7.82 12.84 22.10
C PRO A 347 -8.98 12.95 21.12
N THR A 348 -10.18 13.28 21.60
CA THR A 348 -11.37 13.41 20.76
C THR A 348 -11.35 14.70 19.93
N GLN A 349 -10.80 15.80 20.44
CA GLN A 349 -10.60 17.03 19.65
C GLN A 349 -9.57 16.83 18.54
N LEU A 350 -8.47 16.10 18.83
CA LEU A 350 -7.46 15.74 17.83
C LEU A 350 -8.07 14.86 16.73
N LEU A 351 -8.96 13.92 17.08
CA LEU A 351 -9.70 13.12 16.11
C LEU A 351 -10.58 14.00 15.20
N TRP A 352 -11.28 15.00 15.74
CA TRP A 352 -12.08 15.94 14.96
C TRP A 352 -11.23 16.80 13.99
N GLN A 353 -10.07 17.27 14.45
CA GLN A 353 -9.13 18.02 13.60
C GLN A 353 -8.58 17.14 12.46
N HIS A 354 -8.21 15.90 12.78
CA HIS A 354 -7.76 14.92 11.80
C HIS A 354 -8.84 14.59 10.76
N LEU A 355 -10.07 14.32 11.22
CA LEU A 355 -11.25 14.09 10.38
C LEU A 355 -11.49 15.22 9.40
N SER A 356 -11.39 16.47 9.88
CA SER A 356 -11.49 17.65 9.05
C SER A 356 -10.46 17.65 7.92
N SER A 357 -9.19 17.43 8.27
CA SER A 357 -8.10 17.40 7.29
C SER A 357 -8.26 16.25 6.27
N GLN A 358 -8.77 15.08 6.68
CA GLN A 358 -9.03 13.95 5.79
C GLN A 358 -10.20 14.20 4.84
N LEU A 359 -11.33 14.68 5.36
CA LEU A 359 -12.54 14.95 4.57
C LEU A 359 -12.24 15.97 3.47
N ILE A 360 -11.53 17.06 3.81
CA ILE A 360 -11.14 18.08 2.83
C ILE A 360 -10.33 17.46 1.70
N TYR A 361 -9.34 16.63 2.01
CA TYR A 361 -8.50 15.98 0.99
C TYR A 361 -9.33 15.10 0.05
N PHE A 362 -10.10 14.14 0.57
CA PHE A 362 -10.82 13.19 -0.27
C PHE A 362 -11.95 13.83 -1.10
N VAL A 363 -12.60 14.87 -0.58
CA VAL A 363 -13.63 15.60 -1.32
C VAL A 363 -13.02 16.56 -2.35
N LEU A 364 -11.93 17.28 -2.02
CA LEU A 364 -11.25 18.19 -2.93
C LEU A 364 -10.71 17.48 -4.17
N PHE A 365 -10.16 16.27 -4.01
CA PHE A 365 -9.70 15.42 -5.11
C PHE A 365 -10.80 14.60 -5.79
N GLN A 366 -12.08 14.81 -5.42
CA GLN A 366 -13.26 14.17 -6.01
C GLN A 366 -13.31 12.64 -5.84
N TYR A 367 -12.67 12.10 -4.79
CA TYR A 367 -12.80 10.69 -4.42
C TYR A 367 -14.08 10.40 -3.63
N ALA A 368 -14.59 11.43 -2.96
CA ALA A 368 -15.81 11.39 -2.17
C ALA A 368 -16.69 12.60 -2.51
N SER A 369 -18.02 12.41 -2.50
CA SER A 369 -19.00 13.45 -2.80
C SER A 369 -19.57 14.06 -1.52
N PHE A 370 -19.38 15.37 -1.33
CA PHE A 370 -19.92 16.10 -0.18
C PHE A 370 -21.42 15.91 0.05
N PRO A 371 -22.34 16.16 -0.92
CA PRO A 371 -23.77 15.99 -0.69
C PRO A 371 -24.15 14.56 -0.29
N HIS A 372 -23.46 13.55 -0.83
CA HIS A 372 -23.73 12.15 -0.48
C HIS A 372 -23.24 11.80 0.94
N ILE A 373 -22.04 12.26 1.33
CA ILE A 373 -21.55 12.12 2.72
C ILE A 373 -22.59 12.69 3.69
N ILE A 374 -23.10 13.89 3.42
CA ILE A 374 -24.09 14.55 4.28
C ILE A 374 -25.39 13.75 4.37
N MET A 375 -25.89 13.22 3.26
CA MET A 375 -27.12 12.42 3.24
C MET A 375 -26.96 11.07 3.96
N ILE A 376 -25.81 10.38 3.79
CA ILE A 376 -25.50 9.14 4.51
C ILE A 376 -25.37 9.43 6.01
N LEU A 377 -24.68 10.50 6.38
CA LEU A 377 -24.53 10.95 7.77
C LEU A 377 -25.89 11.25 8.41
N HIS A 378 -26.75 12.00 7.71
CA HIS A 378 -28.11 12.26 8.15
C HIS A 378 -28.86 10.94 8.43
N ASN A 379 -28.86 10.01 7.48
CA ASN A 379 -29.56 8.73 7.65
C ASN A 379 -29.02 7.90 8.83
N LYS A 380 -27.72 7.95 9.12
CA LYS A 380 -27.13 7.26 10.29
C LYS A 380 -27.41 7.95 11.63
N LEU A 381 -27.56 9.27 11.62
CA LEU A 381 -27.86 10.06 12.83
C LEU A 381 -29.35 10.14 13.16
N VAL A 382 -30.24 9.95 12.20
CA VAL A 382 -31.69 9.89 12.45
C VAL A 382 -31.99 8.81 13.49
N GLY A 383 -32.61 9.20 14.60
CA GLY A 383 -32.93 8.31 15.72
C GLY A 383 -31.82 8.15 16.77
N ARG A 384 -30.62 8.71 16.56
CA ARG A 384 -29.53 8.75 17.55
C ARG A 384 -29.48 10.14 18.22
N ASN A 385 -29.56 10.21 19.55
CA ASN A 385 -29.51 11.47 20.30
C ASN A 385 -28.07 11.93 20.63
N LEU A 386 -27.19 12.02 19.63
CA LEU A 386 -25.80 12.45 19.80
C LEU A 386 -25.71 13.98 19.64
N ARG A 387 -25.53 14.73 20.74
CA ARG A 387 -25.62 16.20 20.71
C ARG A 387 -24.34 16.91 21.15
N LYS A 388 -23.51 16.33 22.01
CA LYS A 388 -22.29 17.00 22.48
C LYS A 388 -21.30 17.33 21.36
N GLY A 389 -21.16 16.45 20.37
CA GLY A 389 -20.23 16.61 19.23
C GLY A 389 -20.72 17.50 18.08
N ARG A 390 -21.91 18.12 18.17
CA ARG A 390 -22.54 18.82 17.03
C ARG A 390 -21.77 20.04 16.54
N ASP A 391 -21.15 20.79 17.44
CA ASP A 391 -20.40 22.01 17.11
C ASP A 391 -19.10 21.65 16.37
N HIS A 392 -18.43 20.59 16.80
CA HIS A 392 -17.26 20.04 16.13
C HIS A 392 -17.59 19.48 14.74
N LEU A 393 -18.73 18.79 14.59
CA LEU A 393 -19.21 18.36 13.28
C LEU A 393 -19.44 19.57 12.35
N MET A 394 -20.14 20.61 12.82
CA MET A 394 -20.36 21.82 12.02
C MET A 394 -19.06 22.53 11.70
N TRP A 395 -18.08 22.53 12.59
CA TRP A 395 -16.74 23.03 12.31
C TRP A 395 -16.05 22.27 11.18
N VAL A 396 -16.09 20.93 11.19
CA VAL A 396 -15.55 20.08 10.10
C VAL A 396 -16.22 20.42 8.77
N LEU A 397 -17.56 20.53 8.75
CA LEU A 397 -18.29 20.87 7.54
C LEU A 397 -17.97 22.28 7.04
N LEU A 398 -17.84 23.25 7.95
CA LEU A 398 -17.48 24.64 7.62
C LEU A 398 -16.14 24.71 6.89
N GLN A 399 -15.14 23.91 7.28
CA GLN A 399 -13.82 23.93 6.62
C GLN A 399 -13.93 23.68 5.12
N PHE A 400 -14.76 22.71 4.72
CA PHE A 400 -14.97 22.39 3.31
C PHE A 400 -15.86 23.43 2.62
N ILE A 401 -16.96 23.85 3.25
CA ILE A 401 -17.91 24.81 2.68
C ILE A 401 -17.21 26.15 2.41
N SER A 402 -16.55 26.72 3.41
CA SER A 402 -15.84 27.99 3.30
C SER A 402 -14.81 28.00 2.16
N GLY A 403 -14.04 26.91 2.00
CA GLY A 403 -12.99 26.82 0.97
C GLY A 403 -13.45 26.45 -0.44
N SER A 404 -14.64 25.86 -0.61
CA SER A 404 -15.09 25.32 -1.92
C SER A 404 -16.37 25.96 -2.47
N ILE A 405 -17.13 26.68 -1.64
CA ILE A 405 -18.43 27.26 -2.01
C ILE A 405 -18.34 28.22 -3.20
N GLN A 406 -17.22 28.93 -3.38
CA GLN A 406 -17.07 29.84 -4.52
C GLN A 406 -17.05 29.10 -5.87
N LYS A 407 -16.47 27.89 -5.93
CA LYS A 407 -16.26 27.13 -7.17
C LYS A 407 -17.40 26.15 -7.47
N ASN A 408 -18.08 25.64 -6.45
CA ASN A 408 -19.13 24.64 -6.58
C ASN A 408 -20.53 25.27 -6.62
N LEU A 409 -21.53 24.48 -7.02
CA LEU A 409 -22.92 24.91 -7.09
C LEU A 409 -23.55 24.96 -5.69
N LEU A 410 -24.49 25.88 -5.45
CA LEU A 410 -25.17 25.98 -4.16
C LEU A 410 -25.89 24.69 -3.77
N ASN A 411 -26.49 23.99 -4.74
CA ASN A 411 -27.25 22.74 -4.52
C ASN A 411 -26.44 21.64 -3.84
N ASP A 412 -25.12 21.59 -4.03
CA ASP A 412 -24.26 20.59 -3.42
C ASP A 412 -24.15 20.76 -1.90
N PHE A 413 -24.43 21.96 -1.37
CA PHE A 413 -24.30 22.31 0.03
C PHE A 413 -25.65 22.39 0.78
N LEU A 414 -26.77 22.48 0.07
CA LEU A 414 -28.11 22.52 0.67
C LEU A 414 -28.46 21.32 1.57
N PRO A 415 -27.94 20.08 1.35
CA PRO A 415 -28.20 18.97 2.27
C PRO A 415 -27.79 19.23 3.73
N VAL A 416 -26.84 20.14 3.98
CA VAL A 416 -26.40 20.53 5.34
C VAL A 416 -27.56 21.09 6.17
N MET A 417 -28.55 21.71 5.54
CA MET A 417 -29.75 22.21 6.21
C MET A 417 -30.53 21.09 6.90
N LYS A 418 -30.57 19.89 6.31
CA LYS A 418 -31.26 18.74 6.93
C LYS A 418 -30.55 18.26 8.20
N LEU A 419 -29.20 18.33 8.23
CA LEU A 419 -28.44 18.02 9.44
C LEU A 419 -28.66 19.05 10.54
N TYR A 420 -28.82 20.33 10.16
CA TYR A 420 -29.14 21.37 11.12
C TYR A 420 -30.49 21.10 11.81
N ASP A 421 -31.54 20.84 11.01
CA ASP A 421 -32.88 20.54 11.53
C ASP A 421 -32.87 19.35 12.50
N LEU A 422 -31.96 18.38 12.28
CA LEU A 422 -31.79 17.20 13.13
C LEU A 422 -31.01 17.49 14.43
N LEU A 423 -29.91 18.23 14.36
CA LEU A 423 -28.96 18.43 15.48
C LEU A 423 -29.30 19.62 16.39
N TYR A 424 -30.12 20.56 15.88
CA TYR A 424 -30.55 21.77 16.59
C TYR A 424 -32.08 21.88 16.62
N PRO A 425 -32.78 20.98 17.33
CA PRO A 425 -34.25 21.00 17.42
C PRO A 425 -34.79 22.11 18.36
N GLU A 426 -33.90 22.85 19.02
CA GLU A 426 -34.22 23.85 20.03
C GLU A 426 -34.90 25.06 19.37
N LYS A 427 -36.06 25.47 19.91
CA LYS A 427 -36.79 26.66 19.44
C LYS A 427 -36.35 27.95 20.13
N GLU A 428 -35.64 27.83 21.25
CA GLU A 428 -35.09 28.94 22.02
C GLU A 428 -33.69 29.32 21.53
N PRO A 429 -33.28 30.60 21.63
CA PRO A 429 -31.94 31.02 21.25
C PRO A 429 -30.90 30.41 22.19
N LEU A 430 -29.94 29.68 21.60
CA LEU A 430 -28.79 29.11 22.28
C LEU A 430 -27.96 30.19 23.02
N PRO A 431 -27.30 29.85 24.14
CA PRO A 431 -26.46 30.79 24.87
C PRO A 431 -25.26 31.24 24.03
N PHE A 432 -24.87 32.50 24.19
CA PHE A 432 -23.71 33.05 23.50
C PHE A 432 -22.41 32.44 24.04
N PRO A 433 -21.50 31.90 23.19
CA PRO A 433 -20.30 31.22 23.65
C PRO A 433 -19.25 32.20 24.19
N ASP A 434 -18.41 31.72 25.11
CA ASP A 434 -17.29 32.49 25.66
C ASP A 434 -16.18 32.71 24.61
N ILE A 435 -16.05 33.94 24.12
CA ILE A 435 -15.11 34.31 23.05
C ILE A 435 -13.65 34.30 23.52
N THR A 436 -13.39 34.16 24.82
CA THR A 436 -12.02 34.00 25.34
C THR A 436 -11.47 32.59 25.07
N LYS A 437 -12.33 31.62 24.71
CA LYS A 437 -11.97 30.23 24.42
C LYS A 437 -12.00 29.92 22.94
N ALA A 438 -11.11 29.03 22.49
CA ALA A 438 -11.04 28.58 21.10
C ALA A 438 -12.33 27.85 20.64
N SER A 439 -12.99 27.15 21.57
CA SER A 439 -14.26 26.44 21.34
C SER A 439 -15.39 27.35 20.83
N SER A 440 -15.32 28.67 21.07
CA SER A 440 -16.26 29.64 20.49
C SER A 440 -16.32 29.59 18.96
N THR A 441 -15.20 29.26 18.30
CA THR A 441 -15.15 29.12 16.84
C THR A 441 -15.93 27.91 16.33
N HIS A 442 -15.98 26.83 17.12
CA HIS A 442 -16.78 25.65 16.79
C HIS A 442 -18.27 25.91 17.04
N ALA A 443 -18.62 26.53 18.17
CA ALA A 443 -20.01 26.88 18.49
C ALA A 443 -20.63 27.84 17.44
N LEU A 444 -19.83 28.78 16.91
CA LEU A 444 -20.26 29.70 15.86
C LEU A 444 -20.06 29.17 14.43
N ALA A 445 -19.63 27.92 14.27
CA ALA A 445 -19.40 27.33 12.96
C ALA A 445 -20.70 27.26 12.14
N ILE A 446 -21.82 26.90 12.78
CA ILE A 446 -23.12 26.83 12.11
C ILE A 446 -23.58 28.20 11.58
N THR A 447 -23.37 29.26 12.35
CA THR A 447 -23.66 30.63 11.93
C THR A 447 -22.79 31.03 10.76
N SER A 448 -21.51 30.66 10.80
CA SER A 448 -20.59 30.90 9.68
C SER A 448 -21.03 30.15 8.41
N ILE A 449 -21.46 28.89 8.51
CA ILE A 449 -22.01 28.12 7.38
C ILE A 449 -23.21 28.84 6.76
N TRP A 450 -24.13 29.31 7.60
CA TRP A 450 -25.32 30.04 7.15
C TRP A 450 -24.96 31.32 6.38
N ILE A 451 -24.03 32.13 6.90
CA ILE A 451 -23.55 33.35 6.23
C ILE A 451 -22.97 33.03 4.84
N HIS A 452 -22.20 31.94 4.70
CA HIS A 452 -21.65 31.50 3.42
C HIS A 452 -22.75 31.10 2.42
N LEU A 453 -23.72 30.29 2.86
CA LEU A 453 -24.84 29.86 2.02
C LEU A 453 -25.70 31.05 1.58
N MET A 454 -26.00 31.98 2.49
CA MET A 454 -26.79 33.18 2.18
C MET A 454 -26.08 34.08 1.18
N LYS A 455 -24.76 34.32 1.34
CA LYS A 455 -23.99 35.12 0.38
C LYS A 455 -23.97 34.46 -0.99
N LYS A 456 -23.77 33.13 -1.06
CA LYS A 456 -23.78 32.38 -2.33
C LYS A 456 -25.16 32.40 -2.99
N ALA A 457 -26.25 32.27 -2.22
CA ALA A 457 -27.61 32.36 -2.72
C ALA A 457 -27.94 33.76 -3.27
N GLN A 458 -27.46 34.82 -2.62
CA GLN A 458 -27.55 36.18 -3.14
C GLN A 458 -26.83 36.35 -4.49
N VAL A 459 -25.62 35.77 -4.61
CA VAL A 459 -24.82 35.82 -5.85
C VAL A 459 -25.51 35.03 -6.98
N GLU A 460 -26.07 33.85 -6.69
CA GLU A 460 -26.75 32.99 -7.67
C GLU A 460 -28.23 33.36 -7.88
N LYS A 461 -28.74 34.39 -7.18
CA LYS A 461 -30.15 34.85 -7.20
C LYS A 461 -31.18 33.75 -6.90
N VAL A 462 -30.83 32.82 -6.00
CA VAL A 462 -31.73 31.75 -5.55
C VAL A 462 -32.48 32.21 -4.29
N ASN A 463 -33.81 32.24 -4.34
CA ASN A 463 -34.63 32.60 -3.18
C ASN A 463 -34.72 31.44 -2.18
N LEU A 464 -33.90 31.49 -1.12
CA LEU A 464 -34.00 30.60 0.04
C LEU A 464 -35.05 31.07 1.07
N GLN A 465 -35.84 32.10 0.76
CA GLN A 465 -36.75 32.80 1.69
C GLN A 465 -37.99 31.99 2.17
N GLY A 466 -38.16 30.74 1.73
CA GLY A 466 -39.38 29.95 1.96
C GLY A 466 -39.41 28.99 3.17
N LYS A 467 -38.43 29.03 4.09
CA LYS A 467 -38.42 28.14 5.27
C LYS A 467 -38.03 28.85 6.58
N PRO A 468 -38.95 29.05 7.55
CA PRO A 468 -38.62 29.28 8.97
C PRO A 468 -38.87 27.99 9.81
N PRO A 469 -38.04 27.71 10.86
CA PRO A 469 -37.71 28.63 11.95
C PRO A 469 -36.19 28.76 12.27
N LEU A 470 -35.33 29.01 11.27
CA LEU A 470 -33.88 29.24 11.46
C LEU A 470 -33.50 30.61 12.08
N PHE A 471 -34.45 31.53 12.21
CA PHE A 471 -34.15 32.95 12.12
C PHE A 471 -33.68 33.65 13.41
N PRO A 472 -34.27 33.49 14.61
CA PRO A 472 -33.95 34.40 15.71
C PRO A 472 -32.50 34.29 16.18
N PHE A 473 -32.04 33.07 16.50
CA PHE A 473 -30.71 32.82 17.04
C PHE A 473 -29.59 33.17 16.07
N LEU A 474 -29.62 32.63 14.84
CA LEU A 474 -28.60 32.90 13.83
C LEU A 474 -28.56 34.37 13.45
N TYR A 475 -29.71 35.05 13.42
CA TYR A 475 -29.78 36.48 13.15
C TYR A 475 -29.19 37.34 14.28
N HIS A 476 -29.42 36.97 15.55
CA HIS A 476 -28.79 37.67 16.69
C HIS A 476 -27.27 37.52 16.69
N LEU A 477 -26.76 36.33 16.38
CA LEU A 477 -25.33 36.08 16.25
C LEU A 477 -24.71 36.75 15.02
N GLU A 478 -25.40 36.72 13.88
CA GLU A 478 -24.99 37.44 12.68
C GLU A 478 -24.91 38.95 12.95
N LYS A 479 -25.92 39.51 13.62
CA LYS A 479 -25.89 40.92 14.06
C LYS A 479 -24.75 41.22 15.01
N TYR A 480 -24.45 40.31 15.94
CA TYR A 480 -23.31 40.46 16.84
C TYR A 480 -21.97 40.49 16.07
N LEU A 481 -21.79 39.61 15.09
CA LEU A 481 -20.61 39.59 14.23
C LEU A 481 -20.50 40.86 13.37
N GLN A 482 -21.61 41.32 12.79
CA GLN A 482 -21.67 42.58 12.04
C GLN A 482 -21.35 43.78 12.94
N SER A 483 -21.89 43.83 14.16
CA SER A 483 -21.58 44.87 15.14
C SER A 483 -20.12 44.84 15.58
N SER A 484 -19.54 43.64 15.70
CA SER A 484 -18.13 43.46 16.07
C SER A 484 -17.20 43.96 14.97
N LEU A 485 -17.55 43.77 13.69
CA LEU A 485 -16.77 44.27 12.55
C LEU A 485 -16.64 45.80 12.52
N ASN A 486 -17.64 46.51 13.05
CA ASN A 486 -17.67 47.98 13.11
C ASN A 486 -16.93 48.55 14.33
N ASN A 487 -16.41 47.71 15.23
CA ASN A 487 -15.71 48.16 16.43
C ASN A 487 -14.30 48.70 16.09
N ASN A 488 -13.97 49.90 16.54
CA ASN A 488 -12.68 50.55 16.24
C ASN A 488 -11.49 49.99 17.02
N ASN A 489 -11.72 49.28 18.14
CA ASN A 489 -10.65 48.71 18.99
C ASN A 489 -10.26 47.27 18.64
N LEU A 490 -10.63 46.80 17.45
CA LEU A 490 -10.45 45.42 16.97
C LEU A 490 -8.98 44.96 16.93
N SER A 491 -8.01 45.86 16.83
CA SER A 491 -6.58 45.52 16.79
C SER A 491 -6.00 45.08 18.14
N HIS A 492 -6.56 45.56 19.27
CA HIS A 492 -6.06 45.25 20.61
C HIS A 492 -6.51 43.89 21.14
N THR A 493 -7.47 43.23 20.47
CA THR A 493 -8.13 42.01 20.98
C THR A 493 -7.46 40.71 20.56
N LEU A 494 -6.47 40.73 19.66
CA LEU A 494 -5.81 39.55 19.08
C LEU A 494 -5.25 38.57 20.13
N ASN A 495 -4.74 39.07 21.25
CA ASN A 495 -4.13 38.25 22.30
C ASN A 495 -5.07 38.01 23.50
N THR A 496 -6.28 38.58 23.48
CA THR A 496 -7.22 38.50 24.61
C THR A 496 -8.47 37.69 24.27
N ASP A 497 -8.88 37.62 23.00
CA ASP A 497 -10.06 36.88 22.57
C ASP A 497 -9.99 36.40 21.11
N TYR A 498 -10.93 35.54 20.74
CA TYR A 498 -11.04 34.92 19.42
C TYR A 498 -11.96 35.69 18.45
N ARG A 499 -12.25 36.97 18.68
CA ARG A 499 -13.15 37.75 17.80
C ARG A 499 -12.65 37.87 16.36
N ILE A 500 -11.34 38.06 16.18
CA ILE A 500 -10.74 38.17 14.84
C ILE A 500 -10.87 36.85 14.07
N PRO A 501 -10.47 35.69 14.62
CA PRO A 501 -10.75 34.38 14.01
C PRO A 501 -12.22 34.19 13.62
N LEU A 502 -13.16 34.55 14.49
CA LEU A 502 -14.60 34.45 14.21
C LEU A 502 -15.03 35.28 12.99
N LEU A 503 -14.61 36.54 12.91
CA LEU A 503 -14.92 37.41 11.78
C LEU A 503 -14.30 36.90 10.47
N CYS A 504 -13.04 36.45 10.53
CA CYS A 504 -12.39 35.84 9.37
C CYS A 504 -13.13 34.61 8.88
N ASN A 505 -13.51 33.71 9.79
CA ASN A 505 -14.21 32.47 9.46
C ASN A 505 -15.59 32.69 8.88
N ALA A 506 -16.35 33.67 9.40
CA ALA A 506 -17.70 33.97 8.96
C ALA A 506 -17.75 34.70 7.61
N TYR A 507 -16.82 35.64 7.38
CA TYR A 507 -16.86 36.53 6.22
C TYR A 507 -15.79 36.23 5.15
N SER A 508 -15.09 35.09 5.24
CA SER A 508 -13.97 34.76 4.33
C SER A 508 -14.28 34.86 2.83
N THR A 509 -15.54 34.64 2.43
CA THR A 509 -15.99 34.71 1.04
C THR A 509 -16.56 36.07 0.64
N ASN A 510 -16.67 37.01 1.57
CA ASN A 510 -17.17 38.37 1.35
C ASN A 510 -16.02 39.38 1.41
N GLN A 511 -15.50 39.78 0.24
CA GLN A 511 -14.30 40.61 0.12
C GLN A 511 -14.37 41.92 0.93
N ASP A 512 -15.52 42.60 0.93
CA ASP A 512 -15.71 43.88 1.62
C ASP A 512 -15.55 43.75 3.15
N CYS A 513 -16.08 42.67 3.72
CA CYS A 513 -16.05 42.41 5.16
C CYS A 513 -14.78 41.68 5.60
N PHE A 514 -14.13 40.93 4.70
CA PHE A 514 -12.96 40.11 5.00
C PHE A 514 -11.66 40.91 5.09
N THR A 515 -11.54 41.99 4.30
CA THR A 515 -10.30 42.74 4.16
C THR A 515 -9.81 43.31 5.49
N ARG A 516 -10.70 43.88 6.31
CA ARG A 516 -10.37 44.47 7.62
C ARG A 516 -9.81 43.45 8.63
N PRO A 517 -10.51 42.35 8.98
CA PRO A 517 -10.01 41.39 9.97
C PRO A 517 -8.76 40.64 9.47
N MET A 518 -8.65 40.37 8.15
CA MET A 518 -7.45 39.79 7.57
C MET A 518 -6.24 40.73 7.64
N ALA A 519 -6.44 42.04 7.39
CA ALA A 519 -5.37 43.03 7.50
C ALA A 519 -4.79 43.07 8.92
N ILE A 520 -5.62 42.97 9.95
CA ILE A 520 -5.15 42.94 11.35
C ILE A 520 -4.26 41.72 11.62
N LEU A 521 -4.63 40.53 11.13
CA LEU A 521 -3.80 39.32 11.26
C LEU A 521 -2.46 39.48 10.53
N VAL A 522 -2.50 40.08 9.35
CA VAL A 522 -1.30 40.30 8.53
C VAL A 522 -0.38 41.34 9.18
N GLU A 523 -0.92 42.44 9.70
CA GLU A 523 -0.17 43.49 10.40
C GLU A 523 0.45 42.98 11.70
N ALA A 524 -0.23 42.10 12.45
CA ALA A 524 0.31 41.49 13.66
C ALA A 524 1.60 40.70 13.40
N VAL A 525 1.74 40.17 12.19
CA VAL A 525 2.86 39.33 11.77
C VAL A 525 3.91 40.14 11.00
N GLN A 526 3.51 41.13 10.20
CA GLN A 526 4.41 41.95 9.37
C GLN A 526 4.98 43.18 10.09
N GLY A 527 4.25 43.73 11.07
CA GLY A 527 4.56 44.99 11.74
C GLY A 527 4.09 46.22 10.95
N THR A 528 3.89 47.35 11.66
CA THR A 528 3.44 48.62 11.05
C THR A 528 4.60 49.41 10.46
N GLN A 529 4.39 50.13 9.34
CA GLN A 529 5.42 50.94 8.66
C GLN A 529 6.18 51.93 9.57
N LYS A 530 5.59 52.42 10.66
CA LYS A 530 6.25 53.34 11.62
C LYS A 530 7.33 52.67 12.48
N GLN A 531 7.27 51.37 12.73
CA GLN A 531 8.30 50.63 13.49
C GLN A 531 9.50 50.23 12.62
N GLN A 532 9.37 50.30 11.29
CA GLN A 532 10.41 49.89 10.33
C GLN A 532 11.44 51.01 10.02
N ALA A 533 11.18 52.26 10.42
CA ALA A 533 11.99 53.43 10.04
C ALA A 533 13.09 53.82 11.04
N SER A 534 13.28 53.07 12.13
CA SER A 534 14.19 53.42 13.22
C SER A 534 15.28 52.35 13.38
N LEU A 535 16.52 52.71 13.00
CA LEU A 535 17.83 52.15 13.39
C LEU A 535 18.60 51.35 12.32
N THR A 536 19.87 51.70 12.21
CA THR A 536 20.92 51.17 11.32
C THR A 536 21.70 50.04 12.00
N GLY A 537 21.87 48.92 11.29
CA GLY A 537 22.83 47.86 11.64
C GLY A 537 22.18 46.55 12.12
N GLY A 538 21.99 45.59 11.21
CA GLY A 538 21.87 44.14 11.46
C GLY A 538 20.77 43.61 12.40
N ALA A 539 20.07 44.45 13.15
CA ALA A 539 19.04 44.04 14.09
C ALA A 539 17.73 43.70 13.35
N VAL A 540 17.12 42.57 13.71
CA VAL A 540 15.87 42.11 13.11
C VAL A 540 14.75 43.11 13.44
N THR A 541 14.08 43.62 12.40
CA THR A 541 13.03 44.64 12.51
C THR A 541 11.65 43.97 12.51
N GLY A 542 10.78 44.33 13.46
CA GLY A 542 9.37 43.94 13.46
C GLY A 542 8.91 43.03 14.62
N PRO A 543 7.65 42.57 14.59
CA PRO A 543 7.05 41.80 15.68
C PRO A 543 7.76 40.46 15.89
N ILE A 544 7.96 40.11 17.17
CA ILE A 544 8.71 38.92 17.60
C ILE A 544 7.76 37.76 17.94
N LYS A 545 6.55 38.06 18.41
CA LYS A 545 5.56 37.05 18.82
C LYS A 545 4.80 36.53 17.60
N PRO A 546 4.91 35.24 17.24
CA PRO A 546 4.14 34.64 16.15
C PRO A 546 2.67 34.41 16.55
N LEU A 547 1.80 34.15 15.58
CA LEU A 547 0.45 33.68 15.87
C LEU A 547 0.53 32.29 16.54
N SER A 548 -0.19 32.11 17.64
CA SER A 548 -0.22 30.84 18.36
C SER A 548 -0.88 29.73 17.53
N MET A 549 -0.51 28.47 17.77
CA MET A 549 -1.18 27.32 17.15
C MET A 549 -2.67 27.32 17.44
N SER A 550 -3.10 27.67 18.65
CA SER A 550 -4.53 27.73 19.00
C SER A 550 -5.30 28.75 18.15
N VAL A 551 -4.72 29.91 17.84
CA VAL A 551 -5.33 30.90 16.94
C VAL A 551 -5.37 30.37 15.52
N LEU A 552 -4.27 29.79 15.02
CA LEU A 552 -4.22 29.21 13.67
C LEU A 552 -5.20 28.04 13.50
N ASP A 553 -5.31 27.14 14.47
CA ASP A 553 -6.26 26.02 14.48
C ASP A 553 -7.71 26.48 14.50
N SER A 554 -7.96 27.64 15.12
CA SER A 554 -9.26 28.33 15.13
C SER A 554 -9.58 29.05 13.82
N LEU A 555 -8.68 29.07 12.83
CA LEU A 555 -8.95 29.63 11.50
C LEU A 555 -9.40 28.53 10.53
N THR A 556 -10.35 28.89 9.68
CA THR A 556 -10.79 28.06 8.57
C THR A 556 -9.68 27.88 7.53
N VAL A 557 -9.69 26.76 6.80
CA VAL A 557 -8.72 26.48 5.73
C VAL A 557 -8.68 27.59 4.69
N HIS A 558 -9.83 28.17 4.31
CA HIS A 558 -9.88 29.31 3.39
C HIS A 558 -9.15 30.53 3.94
N THR A 559 -9.39 30.87 5.21
CA THR A 559 -8.70 31.99 5.88
C THR A 559 -7.18 31.75 5.96
N LYS A 560 -6.76 30.53 6.29
CA LYS A 560 -5.34 30.14 6.30
C LYS A 560 -4.72 30.26 4.90
N MET A 561 -5.42 29.83 3.84
CA MET A 561 -4.98 29.97 2.45
C MET A 561 -4.77 31.45 2.07
N SER A 562 -5.69 32.34 2.45
CA SER A 562 -5.56 33.78 2.24
C SER A 562 -4.39 34.38 3.02
N LEU A 563 -4.18 33.95 4.27
CA LEU A 563 -3.06 34.40 5.09
C LEU A 563 -1.71 33.98 4.48
N ILE A 564 -1.57 32.73 4.03
CA ILE A 564 -0.39 32.25 3.28
C ILE A 564 -0.17 33.10 2.03
N HIS A 565 -1.22 33.34 1.24
CA HIS A 565 -1.11 34.12 0.02
C HIS A 565 -0.62 35.55 0.28
N ASN A 566 -1.13 36.21 1.32
CA ASN A 566 -0.71 37.56 1.71
C ASN A 566 0.76 37.59 2.18
N ILE A 567 1.18 36.61 2.99
CA ILE A 567 2.57 36.48 3.44
C ILE A 567 3.51 36.26 2.24
N VAL A 568 3.21 35.29 1.38
CA VAL A 568 4.02 34.95 0.20
C VAL A 568 4.13 36.14 -0.75
N THR A 569 3.01 36.83 -1.01
CA THR A 569 2.98 38.02 -1.87
C THR A 569 3.83 39.14 -1.30
N HIS A 570 3.80 39.36 0.02
CA HIS A 570 4.65 40.34 0.67
C HIS A 570 6.14 40.00 0.57
N VAL A 571 6.52 38.74 0.86
CA VAL A 571 7.90 38.27 0.73
C VAL A 571 8.41 38.42 -0.71
N MET A 572 7.58 38.07 -1.71
CA MET A 572 7.94 38.25 -3.12
C MET A 572 8.15 39.73 -3.49
N LYS A 573 7.29 40.63 -3.01
CA LYS A 573 7.44 42.08 -3.22
C LYS A 573 8.72 42.62 -2.60
N LEU A 574 9.06 42.20 -1.38
CA LEU A 574 10.31 42.60 -0.71
C LEU A 574 11.54 42.10 -1.46
N ALA A 575 11.52 40.85 -1.93
CA ALA A 575 12.60 40.27 -2.70
C ALA A 575 12.83 41.03 -4.03
N GLN A 576 11.75 41.36 -4.75
CA GLN A 576 11.83 42.13 -5.99
C GLN A 576 12.26 43.58 -5.79
N ALA A 577 11.91 44.19 -4.65
CA ALA A 577 12.31 45.56 -4.31
C ALA A 577 13.80 45.71 -4.00
N LYS A 578 14.58 44.61 -3.96
CA LYS A 578 16.01 44.56 -3.58
C LYS A 578 16.31 45.29 -2.27
N SER A 579 15.33 45.31 -1.36
CA SER A 579 15.47 45.95 -0.07
C SER A 579 16.44 45.16 0.82
N THR A 580 17.24 45.85 1.62
CA THR A 580 18.04 45.26 2.70
C THR A 580 17.23 44.95 3.96
N HIS A 581 15.91 45.19 3.94
CA HIS A 581 15.03 44.88 5.06
C HIS A 581 14.92 43.37 5.31
N VAL A 582 15.10 43.00 6.57
CA VAL A 582 15.02 41.63 7.09
C VAL A 582 13.55 41.31 7.42
N LEU A 583 13.12 40.07 7.20
CA LEU A 583 11.77 39.62 7.57
C LEU A 583 11.58 39.65 9.10
N SER A 584 10.35 39.87 9.58
CA SER A 584 10.08 39.79 11.01
C SER A 584 10.16 38.32 11.51
N PRO A 585 10.65 38.05 12.74
CA PRO A 585 10.68 36.70 13.29
C PRO A 585 9.29 36.07 13.39
N ALA A 586 8.29 36.88 13.77
CA ALA A 586 6.90 36.43 13.84
C ALA A 586 6.38 35.96 12.48
N LEU A 587 6.79 36.60 11.37
CA LEU A 587 6.39 36.19 10.03
C LEU A 587 6.95 34.84 9.63
N VAL A 588 8.26 34.66 9.83
CA VAL A 588 8.92 33.41 9.45
C VAL A 588 8.37 32.24 10.29
N GLU A 589 8.17 32.44 11.60
CA GLU A 589 7.63 31.42 12.49
C GLU A 589 6.13 31.17 12.26
N THR A 590 5.33 32.19 11.98
CA THR A 590 3.90 32.00 11.63
C THR A 590 3.76 31.28 10.29
N TYR A 591 4.59 31.63 9.31
CA TYR A 591 4.60 30.97 8.01
C TYR A 591 5.03 29.50 8.11
N SER A 592 6.04 29.20 8.92
CA SER A 592 6.47 27.80 9.15
C SER A 592 5.36 26.96 9.78
N ARG A 593 4.62 27.49 10.76
CA ARG A 593 3.44 26.84 11.36
C ARG A 593 2.34 26.59 10.33
N LEU A 594 2.09 27.55 9.44
CA LEU A 594 1.10 27.41 8.36
C LEU A 594 1.47 26.33 7.33
N LEU A 595 2.76 26.09 7.09
CA LEU A 595 3.24 25.06 6.18
C LEU A 595 3.04 23.62 6.71
N VAL A 596 2.76 23.44 8.01
CA VAL A 596 2.49 22.13 8.62
C VAL A 596 1.11 21.58 8.21
N TYR A 597 0.14 22.45 7.90
CA TYR A 597 -1.21 22.04 7.53
C TYR A 597 -1.25 21.34 6.16
N SER A 598 -1.37 20.02 6.21
CA SER A 598 -1.35 19.16 5.03
C SER A 598 -2.55 19.38 4.08
N GLU A 599 -3.66 19.94 4.54
CA GLU A 599 -4.80 20.30 3.70
C GLU A 599 -4.54 21.53 2.81
N ILE A 600 -3.46 22.29 3.07
CA ILE A 600 -3.05 23.47 2.28
C ILE A 600 -1.79 23.18 1.45
N GLU A 601 -1.47 21.91 1.24
CA GLU A 601 -0.23 21.45 0.55
C GLU A 601 0.05 22.20 -0.76
N SER A 602 -0.98 22.49 -1.56
CA SER A 602 -0.84 23.14 -2.87
C SER A 602 -0.32 24.59 -2.82
N LEU A 603 -0.79 25.39 -1.87
CA LEU A 603 -0.36 26.79 -1.69
C LEU A 603 0.76 26.92 -0.65
N GLY A 604 0.87 25.94 0.25
CA GLY A 604 1.93 25.83 1.25
C GLY A 604 3.21 25.24 0.67
N ILE A 605 3.56 24.00 1.04
CA ILE A 605 4.86 23.38 0.75
C ILE A 605 5.14 23.31 -0.77
N LYS A 606 4.15 22.93 -1.59
CA LYS A 606 4.33 22.86 -3.04
C LYS A 606 4.66 24.23 -3.61
N GLY A 607 3.86 25.25 -3.27
CA GLY A 607 4.09 26.64 -3.70
C GLY A 607 5.41 27.23 -3.18
N PHE A 608 5.80 26.86 -1.96
CA PHE A 608 7.10 27.25 -1.38
C PHE A 608 8.26 26.78 -2.25
N ILE A 609 8.29 25.50 -2.63
CA ILE A 609 9.41 24.91 -3.39
C ILE A 609 9.37 25.32 -4.87
N THR A 610 8.19 25.30 -5.51
CA THR A 610 8.11 25.51 -6.97
C THR A 610 8.01 26.96 -7.40
N HIS A 611 7.50 27.85 -6.53
CA HIS A 611 7.22 29.24 -6.89
C HIS A 611 7.98 30.25 -6.05
N LEU A 612 7.89 30.19 -4.70
CA LEU A 612 8.52 31.19 -3.84
C LEU A 612 10.05 31.12 -3.90
N LEU A 613 10.62 29.94 -3.64
CA LEU A 613 12.08 29.76 -3.59
C LEU A 613 12.77 30.14 -4.91
N PRO A 614 12.31 29.68 -6.11
CA PRO A 614 12.93 30.08 -7.37
C PRO A 614 12.78 31.57 -7.66
N THR A 615 11.66 32.20 -7.27
CA THR A 615 11.46 33.63 -7.50
C THR A 615 12.39 34.48 -6.63
N VAL A 616 12.55 34.14 -5.35
CA VAL A 616 13.49 34.80 -4.44
C VAL A 616 14.92 34.64 -4.97
N PHE A 617 15.27 33.44 -5.44
CA PHE A 617 16.58 33.20 -6.03
C PHE A 617 16.84 34.07 -7.27
N ARG A 618 15.90 34.12 -8.24
CA ARG A 618 16.04 34.96 -9.45
C ARG A 618 16.14 36.45 -9.14
N SER A 619 15.56 36.90 -8.02
CA SER A 619 15.66 38.30 -7.57
C SER A 619 16.97 38.65 -6.85
N HIS A 620 17.87 37.68 -6.64
CA HIS A 620 19.13 37.83 -5.90
C HIS A 620 18.96 38.33 -4.45
N ALA A 621 17.84 38.01 -3.80
CA ALA A 621 17.56 38.39 -2.42
C ALA A 621 18.17 37.37 -1.43
N TRP A 622 19.50 37.39 -1.26
CA TRP A 622 20.25 36.38 -0.51
C TRP A 622 19.87 36.26 0.97
N GLY A 623 19.56 37.36 1.65
CA GLY A 623 19.12 37.34 3.05
C GLY A 623 17.75 36.67 3.26
N ILE A 624 16.81 36.90 2.33
CA ILE A 624 15.51 36.22 2.32
C ILE A 624 15.71 34.74 1.99
N LEU A 625 16.54 34.41 1.00
CA LEU A 625 16.87 33.03 0.65
C LEU A 625 17.43 32.26 1.86
N HIS A 626 18.41 32.83 2.56
CA HIS A 626 18.98 32.25 3.78
C HIS A 626 17.89 31.98 4.83
N THR A 627 17.01 32.94 5.07
CA THR A 627 15.89 32.81 6.01
C THR A 627 14.96 31.65 5.64
N LEU A 628 14.60 31.50 4.36
CA LEU A 628 13.70 30.44 3.90
C LEU A 628 14.33 29.05 4.02
N LEU A 629 15.64 28.91 3.72
CA LEU A 629 16.37 27.65 3.88
C LEU A 629 16.57 27.28 5.36
N GLU A 630 16.83 28.27 6.20
CA GLU A 630 16.92 28.09 7.65
C GLU A 630 15.58 27.66 8.23
N MET A 631 14.49 28.35 7.88
CA MET A 631 13.12 27.99 8.27
C MET A 631 12.82 26.54 7.89
N PHE A 632 13.15 26.14 6.66
CA PHE A 632 12.95 24.77 6.21
C PHE A 632 13.73 23.76 7.07
N SER A 633 15.01 24.04 7.35
CA SER A 633 15.92 23.16 8.08
C SER A 633 15.61 22.94 9.58
N TYR A 634 14.91 23.86 10.22
CA TYR A 634 14.69 23.83 11.67
C TYR A 634 13.21 23.86 12.10
N ARG A 635 12.26 24.04 11.16
CA ARG A 635 10.82 24.12 11.47
C ARG A 635 9.96 23.13 10.70
N LEU A 636 10.43 22.58 9.59
CA LEU A 636 9.64 21.64 8.78
C LEU A 636 10.15 20.22 9.00
N HIS A 637 9.31 19.39 9.61
CA HIS A 637 9.67 18.01 10.00
C HIS A 637 9.02 16.94 9.11
N HIS A 638 7.75 17.13 8.72
CA HIS A 638 6.98 16.10 8.00
C HIS A 638 6.53 16.58 6.61
N PHE A 639 7.21 16.11 5.56
CA PHE A 639 6.88 16.42 4.18
C PHE A 639 7.23 15.25 3.26
N GLN A 640 6.58 15.20 2.10
CA GLN A 640 6.70 14.05 1.21
C GLN A 640 8.10 13.95 0.58
N PRO A 641 8.60 12.73 0.28
CA PRO A 641 9.97 12.53 -0.17
C PRO A 641 10.29 13.19 -1.51
N HIS A 642 9.30 13.31 -2.41
CA HIS A 642 9.51 13.97 -3.70
C HIS A 642 9.78 15.48 -3.55
N TYR A 643 9.22 16.14 -2.52
CA TYR A 643 9.53 17.53 -2.21
C TYR A 643 10.95 17.69 -1.66
N ARG A 644 11.48 16.71 -0.88
CA ARG A 644 12.90 16.67 -0.46
C ARG A 644 13.82 16.68 -1.66
N VAL A 645 13.56 15.76 -2.60
CA VAL A 645 14.36 15.61 -3.83
C VAL A 645 14.30 16.86 -4.70
N GLN A 646 13.10 17.43 -4.89
CA GLN A 646 12.97 18.69 -5.64
C GLN A 646 13.75 19.84 -5.00
N LEU A 647 13.70 19.99 -3.67
CA LEU A 647 14.48 21.03 -2.99
C LEU A 647 15.98 20.76 -3.09
N LEU A 648 16.42 19.50 -2.96
CA LEU A 648 17.81 19.11 -3.11
C LEU A 648 18.37 19.50 -4.49
N ASN A 649 17.60 19.26 -5.56
CA ASN A 649 17.96 19.69 -6.91
C ASN A 649 18.14 21.21 -7.00
N HIS A 650 17.25 21.99 -6.38
CA HIS A 650 17.41 23.44 -6.31
C HIS A 650 18.70 23.81 -5.56
N LEU A 651 18.99 23.21 -4.40
CA LEU A 651 20.19 23.50 -3.60
C LEU A 651 21.49 23.24 -4.37
N HIS A 652 21.58 22.14 -5.12
CA HIS A 652 22.76 21.86 -5.95
C HIS A 652 22.91 22.87 -7.09
N SER A 653 21.81 23.29 -7.72
CA SER A 653 21.85 24.38 -8.71
C SER A 653 22.26 25.74 -8.10
N LEU A 654 21.87 25.99 -6.85
CA LEU A 654 22.21 27.22 -6.12
C LEU A 654 23.71 27.26 -5.77
N ALA A 655 24.26 26.15 -5.27
CA ALA A 655 25.66 26.05 -4.87
C ALA A 655 26.64 26.26 -6.05
N ALA A 656 26.24 25.91 -7.27
CA ALA A 656 27.06 26.07 -8.47
C ALA A 656 27.22 27.52 -8.94
N VAL A 657 26.46 28.48 -8.40
CA VAL A 657 26.49 29.89 -8.84
C VAL A 657 27.56 30.67 -8.07
N PRO A 658 28.57 31.27 -8.73
CA PRO A 658 29.68 31.97 -8.06
C PRO A 658 29.26 33.15 -7.18
N GLN A 659 28.11 33.77 -7.47
CA GLN A 659 27.56 34.88 -6.70
C GLN A 659 27.04 34.46 -5.31
N THR A 660 26.95 33.15 -5.03
CA THR A 660 26.55 32.60 -3.73
C THR A 660 27.72 32.35 -2.78
N ASN A 661 28.95 32.75 -3.15
CA ASN A 661 30.20 32.50 -2.43
C ASN A 661 30.36 33.34 -1.13
N GLN A 662 29.25 33.62 -0.44
CA GLN A 662 29.23 34.16 0.91
C GLN A 662 29.27 32.98 1.88
N THR A 663 30.26 32.95 2.79
CA THR A 663 30.52 31.85 3.73
C THR A 663 29.25 31.36 4.44
N GLN A 664 28.44 32.29 4.95
CA GLN A 664 27.22 31.98 5.68
C GLN A 664 26.13 31.33 4.80
N LEU A 665 25.97 31.79 3.55
CA LEU A 665 24.98 31.24 2.62
C LEU A 665 25.41 29.85 2.14
N HIS A 666 26.69 29.68 1.79
CA HIS A 666 27.24 28.39 1.37
C HIS A 666 27.09 27.34 2.48
N LEU A 667 27.40 27.70 3.74
CA LEU A 667 27.18 26.84 4.90
C LEU A 667 25.69 26.47 5.08
N CYS A 668 24.79 27.43 4.90
CA CYS A 668 23.35 27.18 5.00
C CYS A 668 22.85 26.20 3.93
N VAL A 669 23.29 26.36 2.68
CA VAL A 669 22.94 25.47 1.55
C VAL A 669 23.47 24.06 1.80
N GLN A 670 24.75 23.90 2.17
CA GLN A 670 25.33 22.60 2.46
C GLN A 670 24.69 21.92 3.67
N SER A 671 24.46 22.65 4.77
CA SER A 671 23.81 22.10 5.97
C SER A 671 22.37 21.66 5.70
N THR A 672 21.63 22.42 4.89
CA THR A 672 20.27 22.06 4.47
C THR A 672 20.28 20.81 3.58
N ALA A 673 21.19 20.73 2.60
CA ALA A 673 21.34 19.56 1.74
C ALA A 673 21.73 18.30 2.55
N LEU A 674 22.65 18.43 3.52
CA LEU A 674 23.05 17.36 4.42
C LEU A 674 21.85 16.80 5.19
N LYS A 675 21.02 17.68 5.79
CA LYS A 675 19.80 17.28 6.50
C LYS A 675 18.78 16.60 5.59
N LEU A 676 18.63 17.07 4.35
CA LEU A 676 17.73 16.46 3.37
C LEU A 676 18.15 15.04 3.01
N ILE A 677 19.44 14.83 2.71
CA ILE A 677 19.98 13.52 2.34
C ILE A 677 19.92 12.56 3.53
N ALA A 678 20.44 12.98 4.70
CA ALA A 678 20.45 12.15 5.90
C ALA A 678 19.03 11.83 6.41
N GLY A 679 18.08 12.77 6.24
CA GLY A 679 16.69 12.64 6.65
C GLY A 679 15.80 11.82 5.72
N MET A 680 16.31 11.28 4.60
CA MET A 680 15.53 10.39 3.72
C MET A 680 15.29 9.04 4.40
N GLY A 681 14.03 8.58 4.44
CA GLY A 681 13.70 7.25 4.98
C GLY A 681 14.22 6.13 4.09
N SER A 682 14.66 4.99 4.66
CA SER A 682 15.23 3.85 3.89
C SER A 682 14.30 3.34 2.80
N ALA A 683 12.99 3.29 3.07
CA ALA A 683 11.96 2.86 2.11
C ALA A 683 11.65 3.92 1.04
N GLU A 684 12.02 5.19 1.27
CA GLU A 684 11.73 6.32 0.38
C GLU A 684 12.81 6.49 -0.69
N VAL A 685 14.06 6.06 -0.40
CA VAL A 685 15.22 6.26 -1.27
C VAL A 685 15.02 5.61 -2.65
N GLN A 686 14.67 4.33 -2.68
CA GLN A 686 14.59 3.58 -3.94
C GLN A 686 13.48 4.12 -4.88
N PRO A 687 12.22 4.31 -4.46
CA PRO A 687 11.16 4.79 -5.37
C PRO A 687 11.40 6.19 -5.94
N GLN A 688 12.09 7.06 -5.21
CA GLN A 688 12.38 8.42 -5.67
C GLN A 688 13.57 8.44 -6.62
N LEU A 689 14.65 7.72 -6.28
CA LEU A 689 15.88 7.72 -7.09
C LEU A 689 15.75 6.91 -8.38
N CYS A 690 15.00 5.80 -8.37
CA CYS A 690 14.76 4.99 -9.57
C CYS A 690 13.93 5.71 -10.65
N ARG A 691 13.22 6.81 -10.33
CA ARG A 691 12.40 7.56 -11.30
C ARG A 691 13.19 8.60 -12.10
N LEU A 692 14.43 8.87 -11.70
CA LEU A 692 15.32 9.90 -12.25
C LEU A 692 16.33 9.48 -13.37
N PRO A 693 16.41 8.24 -13.91
CA PRO A 693 17.50 7.83 -14.81
C PRO A 693 17.67 8.63 -16.11
N SER A 694 16.71 9.48 -16.50
CA SER A 694 16.86 10.30 -17.69
C SER A 694 17.85 11.47 -17.52
N GLU A 695 18.07 12.00 -16.31
CA GLU A 695 19.05 13.09 -16.04
C GLU A 695 19.60 13.08 -14.58
N PRO A 696 20.59 12.23 -14.24
CA PRO A 696 21.16 12.15 -12.88
C PRO A 696 21.96 13.38 -12.43
N LYS A 697 22.34 14.27 -13.36
CA LYS A 697 23.16 15.46 -13.10
C LYS A 697 22.48 16.50 -12.20
N SER A 698 21.16 16.48 -12.09
CA SER A 698 20.40 17.49 -11.32
C SER A 698 20.36 17.22 -9.82
N LEU A 699 20.59 15.98 -9.39
CA LEU A 699 20.50 15.55 -7.99
C LEU A 699 21.86 15.57 -7.26
N LEU A 700 22.95 15.49 -8.02
CA LEU A 700 24.28 15.29 -7.46
C LEU A 700 25.00 16.61 -7.26
N SER A 701 25.86 16.64 -6.24
CA SER A 701 26.77 17.75 -6.02
C SER A 701 27.94 17.67 -7.02
N ASN A 702 28.23 18.78 -7.71
CA ASN A 702 29.36 18.85 -8.63
C ASN A 702 30.71 19.01 -7.91
N GLU A 703 30.73 19.63 -6.72
CA GLU A 703 31.97 20.04 -6.04
C GLU A 703 32.12 19.45 -4.63
N SER A 704 31.05 19.38 -3.84
CA SER A 704 31.13 18.83 -2.47
C SER A 704 31.18 17.30 -2.46
N GLU A 705 32.34 16.78 -2.03
CA GLU A 705 32.59 15.35 -1.83
C GLU A 705 31.76 14.80 -0.65
N GLU A 706 31.57 15.57 0.41
CA GLU A 706 30.90 15.16 1.64
C GLU A 706 29.43 14.86 1.40
N LEU A 707 28.71 15.72 0.67
CA LEU A 707 27.30 15.50 0.35
C LEU A 707 27.12 14.22 -0.48
N ASN A 708 28.00 14.00 -1.46
CA ASN A 708 27.99 12.79 -2.28
C ASN A 708 28.33 11.54 -1.44
N LYS A 709 29.27 11.63 -0.50
CA LYS A 709 29.59 10.55 0.45
C LYS A 709 28.41 10.21 1.36
N VAL A 710 27.71 11.21 1.89
CA VAL A 710 26.52 10.99 2.73
C VAL A 710 25.37 10.40 1.92
N LEU A 711 25.23 10.77 0.64
CA LEU A 711 24.29 10.13 -0.27
C LEU A 711 24.62 8.65 -0.47
N VAL A 712 25.90 8.30 -0.66
CA VAL A 712 26.35 6.90 -0.74
C VAL A 712 26.06 6.13 0.55
N LEU A 713 26.30 6.72 1.74
CA LEU A 713 25.95 6.10 3.02
C LEU A 713 24.44 5.88 3.16
N THR A 714 23.64 6.83 2.69
CA THR A 714 22.18 6.75 2.71
C THR A 714 21.69 5.66 1.75
N LEU A 715 22.31 5.52 0.57
CA LEU A 715 22.07 4.44 -0.37
C LEU A 715 22.44 3.07 0.25
N ALA A 716 23.61 2.97 0.88
CA ALA A 716 24.06 1.73 1.53
C ALA A 716 23.07 1.28 2.62
N ARG A 717 22.67 2.20 3.51
CA ARG A 717 21.64 1.95 4.54
C ARG A 717 20.30 1.55 3.92
N ALA A 718 19.84 2.26 2.89
CA ALA A 718 18.56 1.99 2.27
C ALA A 718 18.53 0.62 1.59
N ILE A 719 19.57 0.26 0.82
CA ILE A 719 19.69 -1.04 0.16
C ILE A 719 19.75 -2.16 1.20
N HIS A 720 20.52 -1.98 2.28
CA HIS A 720 20.63 -2.95 3.36
C HIS A 720 19.29 -3.16 4.07
N VAL A 721 18.65 -2.10 4.56
CA VAL A 721 17.37 -2.18 5.31
C VAL A 721 16.23 -2.72 4.45
N THR A 722 16.19 -2.38 3.16
CA THR A 722 15.15 -2.88 2.26
C THR A 722 15.44 -4.29 1.74
N GLY A 723 16.65 -4.81 1.91
CA GLY A 723 17.10 -6.09 1.37
C GLY A 723 17.21 -6.09 -0.16
N SER A 724 17.43 -4.93 -0.77
CA SER A 724 17.33 -4.71 -2.23
C SER A 724 18.64 -4.99 -2.99
N GLU A 725 19.55 -5.82 -2.44
CA GLU A 725 20.90 -6.02 -2.99
C GLU A 725 20.90 -6.52 -4.45
N THR A 726 19.95 -7.40 -4.82
CA THR A 726 19.81 -7.93 -6.19
C THR A 726 19.14 -6.95 -7.16
N LEU A 727 18.46 -5.93 -6.64
CA LEU A 727 17.59 -5.01 -7.38
C LEU A 727 18.28 -3.66 -7.71
N SER A 728 19.40 -3.35 -7.06
CA SER A 728 20.12 -2.07 -7.21
C SER A 728 21.01 -1.97 -8.46
N GLY A 729 21.14 -3.02 -9.26
CA GLY A 729 22.22 -3.17 -10.24
C GLY A 729 22.36 -2.09 -11.32
N SER A 730 21.29 -1.59 -11.93
CA SER A 730 21.39 -0.67 -13.08
C SER A 730 21.36 0.81 -12.68
N TRP A 731 20.29 1.26 -12.04
CA TRP A 731 20.11 2.67 -11.65
C TRP A 731 21.13 3.14 -10.60
N CYS A 732 21.53 2.27 -9.66
CA CYS A 732 22.50 2.65 -8.64
C CYS A 732 23.90 2.79 -9.24
N LYS A 733 24.29 1.91 -10.19
CA LYS A 733 25.55 2.04 -10.91
C LYS A 733 25.63 3.35 -11.69
N GLU A 734 24.58 3.76 -12.39
CA GLU A 734 24.54 5.04 -13.10
C GLU A 734 24.77 6.24 -12.17
N ILE A 735 24.10 6.25 -11.00
CA ILE A 735 24.29 7.30 -9.99
C ILE A 735 25.73 7.29 -9.45
N LEU A 736 26.26 6.13 -9.07
CA LEU A 736 27.61 6.00 -8.51
C LEU A 736 28.70 6.37 -9.52
N THR A 737 28.55 5.97 -10.79
CA THR A 737 29.46 6.36 -11.87
C THR A 737 29.45 7.88 -12.04
N THR A 738 28.28 8.52 -12.00
CA THR A 738 28.17 9.98 -12.08
C THR A 738 28.82 10.66 -10.85
N ILE A 739 28.66 10.11 -9.64
CA ILE A 739 29.34 10.59 -8.43
C ILE A 739 30.86 10.51 -8.58
N MET A 740 31.40 9.41 -9.12
CA MET A 740 32.84 9.25 -9.34
C MET A 740 33.39 10.18 -10.43
N GLN A 741 32.56 10.56 -11.42
CA GLN A 741 32.95 11.55 -12.43
C GLN A 741 33.07 12.96 -11.86
N HIS A 742 32.20 13.35 -10.92
CA HIS A 742 32.23 14.68 -10.30
C HIS A 742 33.22 14.77 -9.13
N THR A 743 33.14 13.84 -8.17
CA THR A 743 33.94 13.86 -6.93
C THR A 743 34.57 12.48 -6.70
N PRO A 744 35.72 12.17 -7.31
CA PRO A 744 36.39 10.88 -7.15
C PRO A 744 36.89 10.71 -5.72
N HIS A 745 36.44 9.67 -5.01
CA HIS A 745 36.82 9.42 -3.62
C HIS A 745 37.02 7.93 -3.33
N SER A 746 37.65 7.63 -2.20
CA SER A 746 37.84 6.26 -1.69
C SER A 746 37.27 6.09 -0.29
N TRP A 747 36.88 4.86 0.05
CA TRP A 747 36.33 4.48 1.35
C TRP A 747 37.37 3.70 2.18
N SER A 748 37.25 3.77 3.51
CA SER A 748 38.06 2.96 4.42
C SER A 748 37.67 1.49 4.33
N SER A 749 38.59 0.56 4.60
CA SER A 749 38.29 -0.88 4.55
C SER A 749 37.19 -1.30 5.53
N PHE A 750 37.16 -0.69 6.72
CA PHE A 750 36.15 -0.97 7.75
C PHE A 750 34.74 -0.53 7.32
N THR A 751 34.63 0.67 6.73
CA THR A 751 33.35 1.16 6.21
C THR A 751 32.88 0.35 5.01
N LEU A 752 33.80 -0.05 4.13
CA LEU A 752 33.51 -0.85 2.92
C LEU A 752 32.99 -2.26 3.27
N GLN A 753 33.47 -2.85 4.37
CA GLN A 753 32.96 -4.14 4.87
C GLN A 753 31.51 -4.07 5.34
N CYS A 754 31.04 -2.89 5.75
CA CYS A 754 29.67 -2.67 6.21
C CYS A 754 28.71 -2.34 5.05
N PHE A 755 29.22 -2.13 3.83
CA PHE A 755 28.37 -1.84 2.68
C PHE A 755 27.76 -3.12 2.10
N PRO A 756 26.56 -3.04 1.51
CA PRO A 756 26.05 -4.09 0.63
C PRO A 756 27.07 -4.49 -0.43
N LYS A 757 27.19 -5.80 -0.72
CA LYS A 757 28.25 -6.35 -1.59
C LYS A 757 28.36 -5.63 -2.94
N VAL A 758 27.22 -5.30 -3.56
CA VAL A 758 27.17 -4.60 -4.85
C VAL A 758 27.86 -3.23 -4.82
N LEU A 759 27.74 -2.49 -3.72
CA LEU A 759 28.42 -1.20 -3.54
C LEU A 759 29.90 -1.42 -3.24
N ALA A 760 30.21 -2.40 -2.40
CA ALA A 760 31.58 -2.74 -2.04
C ALA A 760 32.41 -3.10 -3.29
N ASP A 761 31.88 -3.97 -4.15
CA ASP A 761 32.52 -4.39 -5.39
C ASP A 761 32.74 -3.20 -6.34
N PHE A 762 31.74 -2.30 -6.48
CA PHE A 762 31.85 -1.11 -7.32
C PHE A 762 33.04 -0.22 -6.91
N PHE A 763 33.16 0.09 -5.61
CA PHE A 763 34.25 0.92 -5.08
C PHE A 763 35.58 0.19 -5.01
N TYR A 764 35.59 -1.15 -4.98
CA TYR A 764 36.81 -1.93 -5.12
C TYR A 764 37.42 -1.77 -6.51
N HIS A 765 36.58 -1.75 -7.56
CA HIS A 765 36.99 -1.54 -8.95
C HIS A 765 37.30 -0.07 -9.29
N HIS A 766 36.63 0.89 -8.66
CA HIS A 766 36.79 2.33 -8.91
C HIS A 766 37.43 3.06 -7.73
N GLN A 767 38.74 2.88 -7.54
CA GLN A 767 39.49 3.56 -6.49
C GLN A 767 40.07 4.89 -6.97
N ALA A 768 39.83 5.97 -6.22
CA ALA A 768 40.53 7.23 -6.41
C ALA A 768 42.00 7.11 -5.95
N PRO A 769 42.96 7.78 -6.63
CA PRO A 769 44.36 7.79 -6.21
C PRO A 769 44.49 8.41 -4.82
N LYS A 770 45.10 7.68 -3.88
CA LYS A 770 45.39 8.19 -2.54
C LYS A 770 46.62 9.08 -2.57
N GLU A 771 46.50 10.31 -2.08
CA GLU A 771 47.67 11.17 -1.87
C GLU A 771 48.65 10.53 -0.89
N ASN A 772 49.94 10.55 -1.23
CA ASN A 772 50.98 9.99 -0.39
C ASN A 772 51.20 10.90 0.83
N LYS A 773 51.00 10.38 2.04
CA LYS A 773 51.17 11.12 3.30
C LYS A 773 52.54 11.81 3.42
N ALA A 774 53.60 11.15 2.94
CA ALA A 774 54.96 11.71 2.98
C ALA A 774 55.16 12.81 1.92
N GLN A 775 54.41 12.77 0.82
CA GLN A 775 54.40 13.82 -0.19
C GLN A 775 53.60 15.02 0.30
N LEU A 776 52.39 14.81 0.85
CA LEU A 776 51.58 15.88 1.44
C LEU A 776 52.36 16.63 2.52
N LYS A 777 53.02 15.90 3.43
CA LYS A 777 53.88 16.52 4.45
C LYS A 777 55.00 17.36 3.84
N ARG A 778 55.69 16.83 2.82
CA ARG A 778 56.77 17.59 2.13
C ARG A 778 56.23 18.84 1.44
N SER A 779 55.12 18.74 0.73
CA SER A 779 54.48 19.88 0.06
C SER A 779 54.04 20.97 1.05
N VAL A 780 53.47 20.59 2.20
CA VAL A 780 53.12 21.57 3.26
C VAL A 780 54.37 22.27 3.81
N GLU A 781 55.46 21.53 4.05
CA GLU A 781 56.71 22.13 4.54
C GLU A 781 57.39 23.03 3.49
N GLU A 782 57.33 22.66 2.22
CA GLU A 782 57.85 23.47 1.10
C GLU A 782 57.04 24.75 0.91
N GLU A 783 55.71 24.66 0.92
CA GLU A 783 54.82 25.82 0.85
C GLU A 783 54.96 26.73 2.07
N TYR A 784 55.19 26.16 3.27
CA TYR A 784 55.47 26.94 4.47
C TYR A 784 56.81 27.68 4.42
N LYS A 785 57.83 27.06 3.84
CA LYS A 785 59.12 27.74 3.56
C LYS A 785 58.93 28.87 2.56
N LYS A 786 58.19 28.64 1.47
CA LYS A 786 57.86 29.68 0.48
C LYS A 786 57.15 30.86 1.14
N TRP A 787 56.14 30.60 1.97
CA TRP A 787 55.45 31.63 2.78
C TRP A 787 56.41 32.48 3.61
N LYS A 788 57.38 31.85 4.31
CA LYS A 788 58.40 32.58 5.10
C LYS A 788 59.36 33.40 4.24
N THR A 789 59.59 33.02 2.99
CA THR A 789 60.55 33.69 2.10
C THR A 789 59.95 34.76 1.20
N MET A 790 58.63 34.72 0.96
CA MET A 790 57.95 35.72 0.14
C MET A 790 57.73 37.01 0.95
N SER A 791 58.06 38.16 0.35
CA SER A 791 57.95 39.47 1.00
C SER A 791 56.88 40.39 0.38
N ASN A 792 56.43 40.10 -0.85
CA ASN A 792 55.42 40.89 -1.56
C ASN A 792 54.00 40.35 -1.30
N GLU A 793 53.14 41.16 -0.68
CA GLU A 793 51.78 40.77 -0.29
C GLU A 793 50.90 40.37 -1.50
N ASN A 794 51.02 41.06 -2.63
CA ASN A 794 50.22 40.74 -3.82
C ASN A 794 50.61 39.40 -4.46
N ASP A 795 51.89 39.03 -4.38
CA ASP A 795 52.39 37.75 -4.87
C ASP A 795 52.01 36.61 -3.92
N ILE A 796 52.01 36.88 -2.60
CA ILE A 796 51.52 35.93 -1.60
C ILE A 796 50.02 35.67 -1.81
N ILE A 797 49.21 36.72 -1.94
CA ILE A 797 47.76 36.57 -2.11
C ILE A 797 47.46 35.85 -3.43
N SER A 798 48.10 36.21 -4.54
CA SER A 798 47.86 35.54 -5.84
C SER A 798 48.34 34.08 -5.85
N HIS A 799 49.47 33.78 -5.21
CA HIS A 799 49.98 32.41 -5.11
C HIS A 799 49.09 31.52 -4.24
N PHE A 800 48.73 31.97 -3.03
CA PHE A 800 47.99 31.15 -2.05
C PHE A 800 46.46 31.17 -2.22
N SER A 801 45.90 32.06 -3.05
CA SER A 801 44.46 32.06 -3.37
C SER A 801 44.05 31.08 -4.48
N GLY A 802 44.98 30.65 -5.35
CA GLY A 802 44.65 29.89 -6.56
C GLY A 802 45.32 28.52 -6.73
N SER A 803 46.38 28.18 -5.98
CA SER A 803 47.28 27.09 -6.40
C SER A 803 47.29 25.82 -5.54
N SER A 804 46.86 25.82 -4.27
CA SER A 804 46.73 24.57 -3.50
C SER A 804 45.79 24.68 -2.28
N PRO A 805 45.00 23.64 -1.95
CA PRO A 805 44.10 23.63 -0.78
C PRO A 805 44.83 23.49 0.57
N LEU A 806 46.15 23.72 0.61
CA LEU A 806 47.01 23.47 1.77
C LEU A 806 47.04 24.62 2.78
N PHE A 807 46.33 25.72 2.51
CA PHE A 807 46.40 26.94 3.31
C PHE A 807 46.01 26.74 4.78
N LEU A 808 45.00 25.89 5.08
CA LEU A 808 44.64 25.55 6.47
C LEU A 808 45.79 24.84 7.22
N CYS A 809 46.57 24.00 6.53
CA CYS A 809 47.75 23.34 7.09
C CYS A 809 48.88 24.36 7.36
N LEU A 810 49.02 25.37 6.49
CA LEU A 810 49.96 26.48 6.71
C LEU A 810 49.55 27.32 7.91
N LEU A 811 48.26 27.67 8.06
CA LEU A 811 47.73 28.35 9.24
C LEU A 811 47.98 27.56 10.52
N TRP A 812 47.76 26.24 10.50
CA TRP A 812 48.08 25.37 11.63
C TRP A 812 49.58 25.44 11.99
N LYS A 813 50.47 25.36 11.00
CA LYS A 813 51.93 25.49 11.21
C LYS A 813 52.32 26.87 11.76
N MET A 814 51.69 27.94 11.28
CA MET A 814 51.89 29.30 11.78
C MET A 814 51.44 29.46 13.23
N LEU A 815 50.31 28.85 13.61
CA LEU A 815 49.81 28.87 14.99
C LEU A 815 50.68 28.02 15.93
N LEU A 816 51.17 26.88 15.44
CA LEU A 816 52.06 25.98 16.16
C LEU A 816 53.44 26.61 16.42
N ASP A 817 54.00 27.33 15.43
CA ASP A 817 55.28 28.03 15.58
C ASP A 817 55.17 29.31 16.44
N ASN A 818 53.97 29.91 16.57
CA ASN A 818 53.74 31.19 17.28
C ASN A 818 53.08 31.04 18.68
N ASP A 819 52.95 29.83 19.24
CA ASP A 819 52.44 29.54 20.60
C ASP A 819 51.13 30.26 21.00
N ARG A 820 50.18 30.41 20.07
CA ARG A 820 48.85 30.97 20.38
C ARG A 820 47.75 29.93 20.22
N ILE A 821 47.71 28.93 21.11
CA ILE A 821 46.51 28.09 21.28
C ILE A 821 46.22 27.97 22.77
N SER A 822 45.25 28.75 23.26
CA SER A 822 44.78 28.62 24.65
C SER A 822 43.98 27.32 24.81
N THR A 823 44.31 26.55 25.84
CA THR A 823 43.58 25.36 26.34
C THR A 823 42.12 25.63 26.75
N ILE A 824 41.67 26.89 26.72
CA ILE A 824 40.32 27.35 27.09
C ILE A 824 39.27 27.06 25.99
N ALA A 825 39.67 26.87 24.73
CA ALA A 825 38.75 26.61 23.62
C ALA A 825 38.04 25.24 23.75
N TYR A 826 38.72 24.23 24.28
CA TYR A 826 38.19 22.87 24.44
C TYR A 826 37.16 22.77 25.58
N GLN A 827 37.39 23.46 26.71
CA GLN A 827 36.43 23.52 27.83
C GLN A 827 35.16 24.33 27.49
N ARG A 828 35.27 25.38 26.66
CA ARG A 828 34.09 26.16 26.23
C ARG A 828 33.19 25.42 25.24
N LEU A 829 33.75 24.58 24.38
CA LEU A 829 32.97 23.72 23.47
C LEU A 829 32.12 22.70 24.24
N HIS A 830 32.69 22.04 25.26
CA HIS A 830 31.98 21.06 26.10
C HIS A 830 30.85 21.68 26.94
N LEU A 831 31.03 22.92 27.43
CA LEU A 831 29.99 23.67 28.17
C LEU A 831 28.87 24.21 27.25
N CYS A 832 29.18 24.52 25.98
CA CYS A 832 28.20 25.00 25.00
C CYS A 832 27.15 23.92 24.65
N PHE A 833 27.57 22.65 24.50
CA PHE A 833 26.66 21.52 24.25
C PHE A 833 25.69 21.25 25.41
N ILE A 834 26.17 21.35 26.67
CA ILE A 834 25.34 21.16 27.86
C ILE A 834 24.35 22.34 28.05
N GLY A 835 24.77 23.57 27.75
CA GLY A 835 23.92 24.77 27.89
C GLY A 835 22.72 24.82 26.94
N VAL A 836 22.82 24.28 25.72
CA VAL A 836 21.69 24.24 24.77
C VAL A 836 20.61 23.24 25.19
N MET A 837 21.00 22.11 25.81
CA MET A 837 20.06 21.06 26.21
C MET A 837 19.21 21.43 27.43
N PHE A 838 19.70 22.30 28.32
CA PHE A 838 18.98 22.68 29.54
C PHE A 838 18.10 23.93 29.41
N VAL A 839 18.29 24.79 28.39
CA VAL A 839 17.61 26.10 28.29
C VAL A 839 16.48 26.15 27.26
N ASN A 840 16.50 25.31 26.22
CA ASN A 840 15.53 25.36 25.12
C ASN A 840 14.72 24.07 24.97
N SER A 841 13.39 24.17 24.97
CA SER A 841 12.52 23.04 24.62
C SER A 841 12.45 22.86 23.09
N PRO A 842 12.45 21.62 22.57
CA PRO A 842 12.34 21.32 21.14
C PRO A 842 10.95 21.61 20.56
N GLU A 843 9.92 21.77 21.40
CA GLU A 843 8.54 22.03 20.99
C GLU A 843 8.33 23.51 20.57
N HIS A 844 9.00 23.95 19.52
CA HIS A 844 8.98 25.35 19.07
C HIS A 844 7.56 25.88 18.77
N TRP A 845 6.63 25.01 18.36
CA TRP A 845 5.25 25.38 18.02
C TRP A 845 4.42 25.83 19.24
N LYS A 846 4.81 25.45 20.46
CA LYS A 846 4.16 25.92 21.70
C LYS A 846 4.77 27.21 22.26
N GLN A 847 5.93 27.63 21.76
CA GLN A 847 6.68 28.75 22.33
C GLN A 847 6.29 30.07 21.67
N SER A 848 6.24 31.13 22.49
CA SER A 848 6.00 32.51 22.03
C SER A 848 7.24 33.40 22.11
N ASP A 849 8.27 32.96 22.84
CA ASP A 849 9.47 33.73 23.22
C ASP A 849 10.79 33.14 22.65
N TRP A 850 10.69 32.26 21.64
CA TRP A 850 11.85 31.58 21.04
C TRP A 850 12.97 32.55 20.64
N HIS A 851 12.62 33.64 19.95
CA HIS A 851 13.62 34.59 19.44
C HIS A 851 14.39 35.29 20.56
N GLU A 852 13.76 35.57 21.70
CA GLU A 852 14.43 36.18 22.85
C GLU A 852 15.45 35.21 23.46
N LYS A 853 15.07 33.94 23.64
CA LYS A 853 15.97 32.87 24.11
C LYS A 853 17.12 32.62 23.13
N HIS A 854 16.83 32.63 21.83
CA HIS A 854 17.83 32.46 20.77
C HIS A 854 18.84 33.63 20.75
N LEU A 855 18.36 34.87 20.89
CA LEU A 855 19.24 36.04 21.01
C LEU A 855 20.08 36.00 22.29
N MET A 856 19.52 35.56 23.43
CA MET A 856 20.29 35.37 24.66
C MET A 856 21.41 34.35 24.47
N PHE A 857 21.13 33.24 23.77
CA PHE A 857 22.14 32.23 23.44
C PHE A 857 23.28 32.83 22.61
N HIS A 858 22.97 33.52 21.51
CA HIS A 858 23.99 34.14 20.64
C HIS A 858 24.74 35.30 21.31
N ARG A 859 24.14 35.98 22.30
CA ARG A 859 24.85 36.98 23.12
C ARG A 859 25.93 36.33 24.00
N ILE A 860 25.65 35.15 24.55
CA ILE A 860 26.60 34.41 25.41
C ILE A 860 27.65 33.69 24.56
N TYR A 861 27.23 33.08 23.45
CA TYR A 861 28.05 32.29 22.54
C TYR A 861 28.00 32.87 21.13
N GLN A 862 28.77 33.93 20.90
CA GLN A 862 28.82 34.58 19.58
C GLN A 862 29.49 33.68 18.53
N GLU A 863 28.79 33.46 17.42
CA GLU A 863 29.31 32.73 16.26
C GLU A 863 29.91 33.68 15.23
N LYS A 864 31.16 33.42 14.85
CA LYS A 864 31.94 34.24 13.91
C LYS A 864 32.07 33.52 12.57
N PHE A 865 31.48 34.07 11.50
CA PHE A 865 31.44 33.43 10.17
C PHE A 865 32.43 34.02 9.15
N TYR A 866 33.01 35.19 9.42
CA TYR A 866 33.93 35.88 8.49
C TYR A 866 35.34 36.02 9.06
N PHE A 867 35.78 35.00 9.82
CA PHE A 867 37.14 34.92 10.36
C PHE A 867 37.53 36.14 11.24
N GLU A 868 36.58 36.72 11.97
CA GLU A 868 36.77 37.89 12.84
C GLU A 868 37.62 37.61 14.09
N GLY A 869 38.15 36.39 14.23
CA GLY A 869 39.20 36.06 15.20
C GLY A 869 40.61 36.19 14.63
N LEU A 870 40.75 36.31 13.31
CA LEU A 870 42.01 36.37 12.55
C LEU A 870 42.31 37.76 11.98
N HIS A 871 41.31 38.67 11.89
CA HIS A 871 41.43 40.03 11.39
C HIS A 871 41.48 41.10 12.50
N ASP A 872 42.18 42.21 12.24
CA ASP A 872 42.01 43.47 12.98
C ASP A 872 40.61 44.06 12.73
N LEU A 873 40.06 44.74 13.75
CA LEU A 873 38.67 45.19 13.99
C LEU A 873 37.97 46.05 12.89
N ASN A 874 38.50 46.20 11.68
CA ASN A 874 38.05 47.22 10.70
C ASN A 874 37.29 46.71 9.45
N ALA A 875 37.00 45.42 9.28
CA ALA A 875 36.16 44.92 8.17
C ALA A 875 34.69 44.77 8.59
N GLN A 876 33.81 45.68 8.16
CA GLN A 876 32.36 45.58 8.39
C GLN A 876 31.71 44.63 7.38
N HIS A 877 31.71 43.33 7.65
CA HIS A 877 30.90 42.36 6.90
C HIS A 877 29.45 42.38 7.40
N THR A 878 28.49 42.41 6.46
CA THR A 878 27.06 42.35 6.80
C THR A 878 26.65 40.88 6.96
N TYR A 879 26.26 40.49 8.17
CA TYR A 879 25.74 39.16 8.47
C TYR A 879 24.36 38.96 7.85
N LEU A 880 24.09 37.74 7.39
CA LEU A 880 22.74 37.33 7.01
C LEU A 880 21.89 37.03 8.26
N PRO A 881 20.56 37.21 8.20
CA PRO A 881 19.68 36.96 9.32
C PRO A 881 19.71 35.50 9.79
N VAL A 882 19.88 35.26 11.09
CA VAL A 882 19.83 33.94 11.73
C VAL A 882 18.69 33.93 12.76
N TYR A 883 17.67 33.10 12.55
CA TYR A 883 16.48 33.04 13.42
C TYR A 883 16.44 31.81 14.32
N PHE A 884 17.07 30.71 13.90
CA PHE A 884 16.84 29.38 14.48
C PHE A 884 18.14 28.62 14.71
N GLY A 885 19.06 28.68 13.76
CA GLY A 885 20.29 27.91 13.75
C GLY A 885 21.27 28.32 14.84
N ASN A 886 22.04 27.33 15.29
CA ASN A 886 23.25 27.48 16.07
C ASN A 886 24.20 26.30 15.78
N VAL A 887 25.42 26.35 16.30
CA VAL A 887 26.44 25.31 16.12
C VAL A 887 25.97 23.94 16.63
N CYS A 888 25.26 23.88 17.76
CA CYS A 888 24.79 22.62 18.34
C CYS A 888 23.78 21.91 17.43
N LEU A 889 22.80 22.64 16.89
CA LEU A 889 21.79 22.08 15.99
C LEU A 889 22.35 21.75 14.60
N ARG A 890 23.43 22.44 14.16
CA ARG A 890 24.16 22.08 12.92
C ARG A 890 25.03 20.85 13.09
N PHE A 891 25.52 20.59 14.30
CA PHE A 891 26.36 19.42 14.58
C PHE A 891 25.55 18.11 14.65
N LEU A 892 24.26 18.17 14.98
CA LEU A 892 23.43 16.97 15.19
C LEU A 892 23.44 15.98 14.01
N PRO A 893 23.25 16.38 12.73
CA PRO A 893 23.33 15.43 11.61
C PRO A 893 24.74 14.86 11.38
N VAL A 894 25.78 15.59 11.78
CA VAL A 894 27.18 15.14 11.70
C VAL A 894 27.49 14.14 12.80
N MET A 895 26.90 14.34 13.98
CA MET A 895 27.03 13.43 15.12
C MET A 895 26.53 12.02 14.78
N ASP A 896 25.42 11.90 14.07
CA ASP A 896 24.91 10.59 13.60
C ASP A 896 25.95 9.86 12.75
N ILE A 897 26.64 10.59 11.86
CA ILE A 897 27.71 10.04 11.02
C ILE A 897 28.92 9.63 11.87
N VAL A 898 29.30 10.45 12.85
CA VAL A 898 30.42 10.15 13.78
C VAL A 898 30.14 8.87 14.57
N ILE A 899 28.92 8.68 15.08
CA ILE A 899 28.51 7.46 15.78
C ILE A 899 28.67 6.25 14.88
N HIS A 900 28.18 6.31 13.63
CA HIS A 900 28.34 5.21 12.68
C HIS A 900 29.82 4.87 12.43
N ARG A 901 30.69 5.88 12.30
CA ARG A 901 32.13 5.64 12.11
C ARG A 901 32.81 5.04 13.34
N PHE A 902 32.36 5.39 14.55
CA PHE A 902 32.90 4.79 15.78
C PHE A 902 32.47 3.33 15.95
N LEU A 903 31.23 2.98 15.56
CA LEU A 903 30.76 1.61 15.56
C LEU A 903 31.52 0.69 14.58
N GLU A 904 32.01 1.25 13.47
CA GLU A 904 32.79 0.51 12.46
C GLU A 904 34.25 0.25 12.87
N LEU A 905 34.79 1.01 13.82
CA LEU A 905 36.20 0.94 14.23
C LEU A 905 36.36 0.09 15.50
N PRO A 906 37.00 -1.10 15.41
CA PRO A 906 37.09 -2.02 16.55
C PRO A 906 37.99 -1.57 17.71
N THR A 907 38.75 -0.47 17.58
CA THR A 907 39.81 -0.06 18.53
C THR A 907 39.67 1.36 19.08
N VAL A 908 38.48 1.98 19.06
CA VAL A 908 38.29 3.31 19.63
C VAL A 908 38.17 3.23 21.16
N SER A 909 39.09 3.88 21.87
CA SER A 909 39.20 3.89 23.35
C SER A 909 38.18 4.81 24.07
N ILE A 910 37.40 5.59 23.32
CA ILE A 910 36.26 6.35 23.86
C ILE A 910 35.06 5.40 23.82
N SER A 911 34.55 5.00 24.97
CA SER A 911 33.38 4.12 25.01
C SER A 911 32.21 4.81 24.31
N VAL A 912 31.72 4.19 23.24
CA VAL A 912 30.44 4.57 22.61
C VAL A 912 29.34 4.65 23.69
N GLU A 913 29.47 3.86 24.74
CA GLU A 913 28.70 3.92 25.99
C GLU A 913 28.71 5.30 26.65
N GLY A 914 29.85 5.99 26.80
CA GLY A 914 29.88 7.34 27.40
C GLY A 914 29.20 8.42 26.55
N LEU A 915 29.26 8.28 25.21
CA LEU A 915 28.56 9.16 24.28
C LEU A 915 27.04 8.90 24.29
N LEU A 916 26.64 7.63 24.37
CA LEU A 916 25.24 7.19 24.42
C LEU A 916 24.60 7.38 25.80
N ASP A 917 25.33 7.29 26.90
CA ASP A 917 24.81 7.61 28.25
C ASP A 917 24.43 9.09 28.36
N THR A 918 25.15 9.95 27.63
CA THR A 918 24.93 11.40 27.63
C THR A 918 23.86 11.82 26.60
N LEU A 919 23.70 11.08 25.49
CA LEU A 919 22.94 11.53 24.30
C LEU A 919 22.02 10.45 23.68
N GLY A 920 21.91 9.27 24.29
CA GLY A 920 21.24 8.07 23.76
C GLY A 920 19.71 8.15 23.67
N CYS A 921 19.09 9.14 24.32
CA CYS A 921 17.67 9.43 24.18
C CYS A 921 17.25 9.77 22.72
N LEU A 922 18.21 10.04 21.83
CA LEU A 922 18.00 10.35 20.41
C LEU A 922 17.77 9.13 19.49
N TYR A 923 18.04 7.90 19.94
CA TYR A 923 18.10 6.70 19.08
C TYR A 923 16.90 5.74 19.15
N LYS A 924 15.72 6.20 19.60
CA LYS A 924 14.54 5.37 19.88
C LYS A 924 13.80 4.76 18.66
N PHE A 925 14.32 4.88 17.43
CA PHE A 925 13.59 4.54 16.19
C PHE A 925 14.39 3.73 15.14
N HIS A 926 15.40 2.96 15.55
CA HIS A 926 16.14 2.11 14.61
C HIS A 926 15.34 0.86 14.18
N ALA A 927 15.53 0.41 12.94
CA ALA A 927 14.96 -0.84 12.44
C ALA A 927 15.51 -2.07 13.20
N LEU A 928 14.68 -3.10 13.37
CA LEU A 928 15.03 -4.34 14.08
C LEU A 928 16.27 -5.01 13.45
N PRO A 929 17.30 -5.37 14.23
CA PRO A 929 18.52 -6.03 13.72
C PRO A 929 18.27 -7.40 13.07
N GLU A 930 19.16 -7.80 12.15
CA GLU A 930 19.19 -9.13 11.52
C GLU A 930 19.16 -10.29 12.53
N ALA A 931 19.74 -10.08 13.71
CA ALA A 931 19.76 -11.06 14.80
C ALA A 931 18.37 -11.52 15.25
N TYR A 932 17.32 -10.69 15.12
CA TYR A 932 15.96 -11.08 15.49
C TYR A 932 15.37 -12.12 14.52
N TRP A 933 15.77 -12.07 13.25
CA TRP A 933 15.33 -13.01 12.21
C TRP A 933 15.99 -14.37 12.34
N GLY A 934 17.27 -14.39 12.75
CA GLY A 934 18.01 -15.62 13.03
C GLY A 934 17.28 -16.51 14.05
N VAL A 935 16.81 -15.90 15.15
CA VAL A 935 16.08 -16.61 16.22
C VAL A 935 14.80 -17.25 15.71
N LEU A 936 14.02 -16.57 14.88
CA LEU A 936 12.80 -17.14 14.29
C LEU A 936 13.12 -18.33 13.39
N ASN A 937 14.14 -18.20 12.53
CA ASN A 937 14.55 -19.26 11.62
C ASN A 937 15.05 -20.51 12.37
N ASP A 938 15.79 -20.30 13.46
CA ASP A 938 16.28 -21.40 14.29
C ASP A 938 15.12 -22.09 15.02
N ARG A 939 14.12 -21.34 15.50
CA ARG A 939 12.89 -21.92 16.08
C ARG A 939 12.06 -22.74 15.09
N ILE A 940 11.99 -22.32 13.82
CA ILE A 940 11.34 -23.09 12.76
C ILE A 940 12.05 -24.44 12.57
N LEU A 941 13.38 -24.44 12.57
CA LEU A 941 14.18 -25.67 12.47
C LEU A 941 14.00 -26.58 13.70
N ASP A 942 13.99 -26.01 14.91
CA ASP A 942 13.72 -26.77 16.16
C ASP A 942 12.38 -27.52 16.08
N VAL A 943 11.32 -26.84 15.61
CA VAL A 943 9.99 -27.43 15.48
C VAL A 943 9.94 -28.48 14.37
N MET A 944 10.59 -28.23 13.21
CA MET A 944 10.70 -29.23 12.14
C MET A 944 11.37 -30.53 12.59
N GLN A 945 12.35 -30.43 13.48
CA GLN A 945 13.08 -31.57 14.05
C GLN A 945 12.38 -32.18 15.27
N SER A 946 11.29 -31.58 15.75
CA SER A 946 10.56 -32.05 16.92
C SER A 946 9.92 -33.43 16.67
N PRO A 947 9.73 -34.24 17.74
CA PRO A 947 9.08 -35.55 17.64
C PRO A 947 7.65 -35.48 17.08
N LEU A 948 6.98 -34.32 17.20
CA LEU A 948 5.61 -34.10 16.71
C LEU A 948 5.51 -34.10 15.18
N LEU A 949 6.55 -33.65 14.48
CA LEU A 949 6.58 -33.59 13.00
C LEU A 949 7.39 -34.73 12.38
N THR A 950 8.34 -35.31 13.13
CA THR A 950 9.19 -36.42 12.68
C THR A 950 8.54 -37.79 12.87
N ASN A 951 7.74 -38.00 13.93
CA ASN A 951 6.98 -39.23 14.14
C ASN A 951 5.52 -38.99 13.75
N SER A 952 5.06 -39.58 12.66
CA SER A 952 3.66 -39.49 12.24
C SER A 952 2.77 -40.22 13.25
N MET A 953 2.12 -39.47 14.14
CA MET A 953 1.04 -40.00 14.97
C MET A 953 -0.21 -40.14 14.07
N PRO A 954 -0.75 -41.35 13.86
CA PRO A 954 -1.80 -41.58 12.86
C PRO A 954 -3.17 -40.93 13.20
N ASP A 955 -3.39 -40.51 14.45
CA ASP A 955 -4.70 -40.00 14.92
C ASP A 955 -4.85 -38.46 14.89
N ILE A 956 -3.81 -37.69 14.55
CA ILE A 956 -3.87 -36.22 14.57
C ILE A 956 -3.80 -35.66 13.15
N ASP A 957 -4.87 -34.99 12.72
CA ASP A 957 -4.92 -34.26 11.45
C ASP A 957 -3.94 -33.06 11.48
N PRO A 958 -2.90 -33.02 10.61
CA PRO A 958 -1.96 -31.91 10.52
C PRO A 958 -2.62 -30.56 10.27
N PHE A 959 -3.74 -30.52 9.54
CA PHE A 959 -4.43 -29.26 9.23
C PHE A 959 -5.10 -28.67 10.47
N LEU A 960 -5.57 -29.50 11.41
CA LEU A 960 -6.03 -29.04 12.73
C LEU A 960 -4.86 -28.64 13.64
N MET A 961 -3.72 -29.33 13.54
CA MET A 961 -2.52 -29.02 14.32
C MET A 961 -1.89 -27.66 13.95
N PHE A 962 -2.00 -27.25 12.68
CA PHE A 962 -1.51 -25.95 12.21
C PHE A 962 -2.58 -24.86 12.26
N ASP A 963 -3.83 -25.21 12.59
CA ASP A 963 -4.90 -24.24 12.79
C ASP A 963 -4.78 -23.61 14.18
N PHE A 964 -4.27 -22.39 14.19
CA PHE A 964 -4.19 -21.57 15.41
C PHE A 964 -5.58 -21.36 16.04
N ALA A 965 -6.63 -21.14 15.23
CA ALA A 965 -7.97 -20.88 15.74
C ALA A 965 -8.56 -22.12 16.41
N GLY A 966 -8.48 -23.26 15.74
CA GLY A 966 -8.90 -24.55 16.28
C GLY A 966 -8.15 -24.94 17.56
N SER A 967 -6.82 -24.79 17.60
CA SER A 967 -6.02 -25.14 18.78
C SER A 967 -6.33 -24.24 19.98
N TYR A 968 -6.49 -22.93 19.77
CA TYR A 968 -6.82 -22.01 20.84
C TYR A 968 -8.23 -22.25 21.39
N ASN A 969 -9.24 -22.40 20.52
CA ASN A 969 -10.62 -22.66 20.93
C ASN A 969 -10.78 -23.97 21.69
N SER A 970 -9.96 -24.96 21.34
CA SER A 970 -9.92 -26.24 22.02
C SER A 970 -9.04 -26.21 23.29
N MET A 971 -8.46 -25.05 23.63
CA MET A 971 -7.53 -24.83 24.75
C MET A 971 -6.33 -25.80 24.75
N THR A 972 -5.89 -26.25 23.57
CA THR A 972 -4.79 -27.22 23.43
C THR A 972 -3.40 -26.58 23.32
N GLU A 973 -3.34 -25.28 23.01
CA GLU A 973 -2.13 -24.43 22.93
C GLU A 973 -0.90 -25.10 22.27
N LEU A 974 -1.07 -25.59 21.03
CA LEU A 974 -0.01 -26.30 20.30
C LEU A 974 1.08 -25.33 19.81
N PRO A 975 2.37 -25.49 20.18
CA PRO A 975 3.46 -24.58 19.79
C PRO A 975 3.63 -24.39 18.28
N CYS A 976 3.34 -25.43 17.48
CA CYS A 976 3.44 -25.40 16.03
C CYS A 976 2.47 -24.39 15.40
N SER A 977 1.23 -24.33 15.90
CA SER A 977 0.20 -23.42 15.39
C SER A 977 0.53 -21.94 15.68
N TYR A 978 1.07 -21.66 16.87
CA TYR A 978 1.53 -20.34 17.27
C TYR A 978 2.74 -19.89 16.45
N LEU A 979 3.67 -20.81 16.18
CA LEU A 979 4.85 -20.50 15.37
C LEU A 979 4.48 -20.17 13.92
N VAL A 980 3.53 -20.91 13.31
CA VAL A 980 2.98 -20.58 11.99
C VAL A 980 2.37 -19.18 12.00
N ALA A 981 1.51 -18.89 12.98
CA ALA A 981 0.85 -17.59 13.08
C ALA A 981 1.84 -16.42 13.30
N LEU A 982 2.85 -16.61 14.15
CA LEU A 982 3.89 -15.61 14.38
C LEU A 982 4.75 -15.40 13.14
N THR A 983 5.16 -16.48 12.48
CA THR A 983 5.95 -16.42 11.24
C THR A 983 5.17 -15.70 10.14
N HIS A 984 3.87 -16.00 10.04
CA HIS A 984 2.98 -15.31 9.12
C HIS A 984 2.90 -13.81 9.39
N ALA A 985 2.71 -13.39 10.65
CA ALA A 985 2.68 -11.97 11.01
C ALA A 985 4.02 -11.28 10.66
N VAL A 986 5.15 -11.90 11.03
CA VAL A 986 6.49 -11.36 10.79
C VAL A 986 6.79 -11.23 9.29
N TRP A 987 6.54 -12.28 8.49
CA TRP A 987 6.75 -12.25 7.04
C TRP A 987 5.74 -11.34 6.33
N TYR A 988 4.55 -11.12 6.88
CA TYR A 988 3.59 -10.18 6.30
C TYR A 988 4.07 -8.72 6.41
N HIS A 989 4.79 -8.37 7.48
CA HIS A 989 5.37 -7.04 7.70
C HIS A 989 6.79 -6.87 7.14
N ALA A 990 7.49 -7.97 6.82
CA ALA A 990 8.83 -7.93 6.24
C ALA A 990 8.87 -7.17 4.90
N SER A 991 10.01 -6.60 4.51
CA SER A 991 10.21 -6.01 3.18
C SER A 991 10.29 -7.08 2.08
N ILE A 992 10.08 -6.71 0.81
CA ILE A 992 10.24 -7.67 -0.31
C ILE A 992 11.67 -8.23 -0.35
N GLY A 993 12.69 -7.43 -0.09
CA GLY A 993 14.08 -7.89 -0.09
C GLY A 993 14.36 -8.89 1.03
N GLN A 994 13.82 -8.67 2.24
CA GLN A 994 13.88 -9.61 3.35
C GLN A 994 13.19 -10.93 2.99
N ILE A 995 12.01 -10.87 2.38
CA ILE A 995 11.27 -12.07 1.97
C ILE A 995 11.93 -12.80 0.81
N CYS A 996 12.62 -12.11 -0.10
CA CYS A 996 13.41 -12.76 -1.14
C CYS A 996 14.52 -13.67 -0.57
N THR A 997 15.06 -13.38 0.63
CA THR A 997 16.01 -14.30 1.30
C THR A 997 15.40 -15.66 1.66
N LEU A 998 14.06 -15.76 1.69
CA LEU A 998 13.34 -17.01 1.94
C LEU A 998 13.68 -18.07 0.88
N THR A 999 13.93 -17.69 -0.39
CA THR A 999 14.28 -18.68 -1.43
C THR A 999 15.59 -19.40 -1.09
N GLN A 1000 16.60 -18.64 -0.66
CA GLN A 1000 17.89 -19.18 -0.25
C GLN A 1000 17.78 -19.97 1.06
N LEU A 1001 16.98 -19.47 2.03
CA LEU A 1001 16.73 -20.17 3.29
C LEU A 1001 16.04 -21.53 3.07
N LEU A 1002 15.02 -21.54 2.20
CA LEU A 1002 14.27 -22.72 1.82
C LEU A 1002 15.20 -23.79 1.22
N LYS A 1003 16.09 -23.38 0.30
CA LYS A 1003 17.05 -24.26 -0.36
C LYS A 1003 18.16 -24.78 0.56
N THR A 1004 18.72 -23.90 1.41
CA THR A 1004 19.94 -24.21 2.18
C THR A 1004 19.66 -24.84 3.54
N LYS A 1005 18.59 -24.44 4.23
CA LYS A 1005 18.29 -24.88 5.60
C LYS A 1005 17.04 -25.75 5.70
N PHE A 1006 15.93 -25.36 5.09
CA PHE A 1006 14.65 -26.08 5.27
C PHE A 1006 14.58 -27.38 4.47
N LYS A 1007 14.92 -27.34 3.18
CA LYS A 1007 14.87 -28.52 2.30
C LYS A 1007 15.64 -29.74 2.86
N PRO A 1008 16.87 -29.62 3.38
CA PRO A 1008 17.58 -30.77 3.96
C PRO A 1008 16.89 -31.40 5.18
N ALA A 1009 16.02 -30.64 5.88
CA ALA A 1009 15.32 -31.11 7.07
C ALA A 1009 14.01 -31.84 6.75
N VAL A 1010 13.43 -31.65 5.56
CA VAL A 1010 12.13 -32.24 5.17
C VAL A 1010 12.32 -33.70 4.74
N LYS A 1011 11.71 -34.62 5.50
CA LYS A 1011 11.71 -36.06 5.20
C LYS A 1011 10.32 -36.69 5.31
N THR A 1012 9.42 -36.14 6.13
CA THR A 1012 8.08 -36.66 6.36
C THR A 1012 7.00 -35.83 5.65
N GLU A 1013 5.83 -36.44 5.43
CA GLU A 1013 4.66 -35.76 4.83
C GLU A 1013 4.21 -34.56 5.66
N VAL A 1014 4.17 -34.69 6.99
CA VAL A 1014 3.72 -33.63 7.91
C VAL A 1014 4.67 -32.43 7.90
N GLN A 1015 5.99 -32.65 7.81
CA GLN A 1015 6.99 -31.58 7.68
C GLN A 1015 6.82 -30.82 6.36
N PHE A 1016 6.51 -31.52 5.27
CA PHE A 1016 6.26 -30.88 3.98
C PHE A 1016 5.00 -30.02 4.02
N ILE A 1017 3.90 -30.52 4.60
CA ILE A 1017 2.67 -29.74 4.79
C ILE A 1017 2.92 -28.51 5.67
N PHE A 1018 3.76 -28.61 6.70
CA PHE A 1018 4.16 -27.47 7.53
C PHE A 1018 4.87 -26.38 6.71
N ILE A 1019 5.83 -26.74 5.86
CA ILE A 1019 6.49 -25.80 4.95
C ILE A 1019 5.50 -25.20 3.94
N CYS A 1020 4.57 -25.99 3.40
CA CYS A 1020 3.52 -25.48 2.53
C CYS A 1020 2.66 -24.41 3.23
N HIS A 1021 2.28 -24.62 4.49
CA HIS A 1021 1.54 -23.62 5.28
C HIS A 1021 2.34 -22.34 5.47
N LEU A 1022 3.64 -22.42 5.72
CA LEU A 1022 4.49 -21.23 5.92
C LEU A 1022 4.67 -20.41 4.64
N VAL A 1023 4.94 -21.07 3.51
CA VAL A 1023 5.42 -20.39 2.28
C VAL A 1023 4.30 -20.05 1.31
N ALA A 1024 3.28 -20.90 1.17
CA ALA A 1024 2.24 -20.73 0.16
C ALA A 1024 1.43 -19.42 0.28
N PRO A 1025 1.11 -18.88 1.48
CA PRO A 1025 0.39 -17.61 1.61
C PRO A 1025 1.14 -16.41 1.01
N PHE A 1026 2.48 -16.49 0.92
CA PHE A 1026 3.32 -15.41 0.42
C PHE A 1026 3.57 -15.45 -1.08
N LEU A 1027 3.18 -16.52 -1.79
CA LEU A 1027 3.29 -16.62 -3.26
C LEU A 1027 2.55 -15.48 -3.97
N GLN A 1028 1.38 -15.08 -3.47
CA GLN A 1028 0.65 -13.94 -3.99
C GLN A 1028 1.43 -12.63 -3.84
N ARG A 1029 2.14 -12.47 -2.73
CA ARG A 1029 2.96 -11.28 -2.47
C ARG A 1029 4.13 -11.20 -3.44
N PHE A 1030 4.86 -12.30 -3.60
CA PHE A 1030 5.92 -12.45 -4.59
C PHE A 1030 5.44 -12.11 -6.01
N TYR A 1031 4.25 -12.57 -6.39
CA TYR A 1031 3.65 -12.30 -7.70
C TYR A 1031 3.24 -10.83 -7.90
N LEU A 1032 2.65 -10.18 -6.89
CA LEU A 1032 2.15 -8.81 -6.99
C LEU A 1032 3.27 -7.77 -6.94
N GLU A 1033 4.31 -8.00 -6.15
CA GLU A 1033 5.46 -7.11 -5.99
C GLU A 1033 6.50 -7.29 -7.13
N ARG A 1034 6.04 -7.75 -8.31
CA ARG A 1034 6.81 -8.02 -9.54
C ARG A 1034 7.72 -6.85 -9.92
N THR A 1035 8.93 -6.84 -9.37
CA THR A 1035 10.01 -5.99 -9.87
C THR A 1035 10.43 -6.54 -11.22
N ARG A 1036 10.19 -5.77 -12.28
CA ARG A 1036 10.55 -6.05 -13.69
C ARG A 1036 12.05 -6.33 -13.93
N TYR A 1037 12.87 -6.43 -12.88
CA TYR A 1037 14.33 -6.43 -12.94
C TYR A 1037 14.99 -7.57 -12.13
N ALA A 1038 14.23 -8.44 -11.45
CA ALA A 1038 14.80 -9.65 -10.86
C ALA A 1038 15.00 -10.69 -11.97
N MET A 1039 16.26 -11.00 -12.32
CA MET A 1039 16.61 -12.10 -13.25
C MET A 1039 16.15 -13.47 -12.72
N GLU A 1040 15.87 -13.59 -11.43
CA GLU A 1040 15.36 -14.80 -10.77
C GLU A 1040 13.98 -14.50 -10.17
N ASN A 1041 12.93 -15.18 -10.64
CA ASN A 1041 11.57 -15.04 -10.11
C ASN A 1041 11.45 -15.85 -8.80
N PRO A 1042 11.32 -15.24 -7.60
CA PRO A 1042 11.38 -15.97 -6.32
C PRO A 1042 10.30 -17.05 -6.18
N TRP A 1043 9.08 -16.78 -6.67
CA TRP A 1043 7.97 -17.74 -6.66
C TRP A 1043 8.22 -18.95 -7.59
N PHE A 1044 8.97 -18.75 -8.67
CA PHE A 1044 9.37 -19.83 -9.59
C PHE A 1044 10.34 -20.78 -8.86
N GLN A 1045 11.37 -20.23 -8.21
CA GLN A 1045 12.34 -21.01 -7.42
C GLN A 1045 11.66 -21.76 -6.28
N ILE A 1046 10.82 -21.09 -5.49
CA ILE A 1046 10.06 -21.72 -4.40
C ILE A 1046 9.28 -22.93 -4.91
N THR A 1047 8.65 -22.80 -6.08
CA THR A 1047 7.85 -23.88 -6.64
C THR A 1047 8.70 -25.07 -7.03
N VAL A 1048 9.84 -24.85 -7.69
CA VAL A 1048 10.79 -25.93 -8.02
C VAL A 1048 11.25 -26.64 -6.74
N GLU A 1049 11.64 -25.88 -5.71
CA GLU A 1049 12.07 -26.45 -4.42
C GLU A 1049 10.94 -27.25 -3.74
N LEU A 1050 9.67 -26.85 -3.87
CA LEU A 1050 8.53 -27.63 -3.37
C LEU A 1050 8.38 -28.98 -4.08
N TYR A 1051 8.57 -29.05 -5.40
CA TYR A 1051 8.55 -30.33 -6.14
C TYR A 1051 9.71 -31.24 -5.76
N GLU A 1052 10.91 -30.68 -5.56
CA GLU A 1052 12.08 -31.45 -5.14
C GLU A 1052 11.96 -31.97 -3.69
N MET A 1053 11.33 -31.18 -2.80
CA MET A 1053 10.98 -31.65 -1.44
C MET A 1053 9.93 -32.76 -1.48
N LEU A 1054 8.90 -32.63 -2.32
CA LEU A 1054 7.91 -33.69 -2.51
C LEU A 1054 8.56 -34.99 -3.00
N GLU A 1055 9.49 -34.91 -3.95
CA GLU A 1055 10.27 -36.08 -4.40
C GLU A 1055 11.07 -36.73 -3.27
N THR A 1056 11.63 -35.93 -2.37
CA THR A 1056 12.40 -36.43 -1.21
C THR A 1056 11.49 -37.13 -0.21
N VAL A 1057 10.33 -36.55 0.10
CA VAL A 1057 9.32 -37.14 0.99
C VAL A 1057 8.76 -38.43 0.40
N ASP A 1058 8.47 -38.43 -0.91
CA ASP A 1058 7.94 -39.57 -1.62
C ASP A 1058 8.86 -40.80 -1.55
N LYS A 1059 10.18 -40.59 -1.55
CA LYS A 1059 11.17 -41.68 -1.43
C LYS A 1059 11.38 -42.14 0.02
N ASN A 1060 11.10 -41.28 1.00
CA ASN A 1060 11.34 -41.58 2.42
C ASN A 1060 10.12 -42.18 3.13
N CYS A 1061 8.89 -41.91 2.66
CA CYS A 1061 7.66 -42.40 3.28
C CYS A 1061 7.06 -43.59 2.50
N GLU A 1062 6.62 -44.64 3.19
CA GLU A 1062 5.97 -45.79 2.52
C GLU A 1062 4.57 -45.43 1.99
N GLN A 1063 3.79 -44.65 2.74
CA GLN A 1063 2.45 -44.19 2.35
C GLN A 1063 2.30 -42.69 2.62
N LEU A 1064 1.48 -42.02 1.79
CA LEU A 1064 1.13 -40.61 1.90
C LEU A 1064 -0.39 -40.47 2.02
N GLN A 1065 -0.86 -39.88 3.12
CA GLN A 1065 -2.28 -39.80 3.46
C GLN A 1065 -2.97 -38.55 2.88
N TYR A 1066 -2.25 -37.44 2.75
CA TYR A 1066 -2.78 -36.11 2.42
C TYR A 1066 -2.39 -35.65 1.02
N ILE A 1067 -2.07 -36.60 0.14
CA ILE A 1067 -1.60 -36.33 -1.22
C ILE A 1067 -2.57 -35.49 -2.06
N ASP A 1068 -3.87 -35.65 -1.86
CA ASP A 1068 -4.88 -34.88 -2.59
C ASP A 1068 -4.77 -33.38 -2.30
N ALA A 1069 -4.60 -32.99 -1.03
CA ALA A 1069 -4.44 -31.59 -0.63
C ALA A 1069 -3.15 -30.97 -1.20
N VAL A 1070 -2.07 -31.77 -1.24
CA VAL A 1070 -0.79 -31.37 -1.84
C VAL A 1070 -0.93 -31.17 -3.35
N CYS A 1071 -1.53 -32.11 -4.07
CA CYS A 1071 -1.76 -31.99 -5.51
C CYS A 1071 -2.68 -30.79 -5.83
N ASP A 1072 -3.73 -30.58 -5.05
CA ASP A 1072 -4.65 -29.44 -5.21
C ASP A 1072 -3.93 -28.10 -5.00
N LEU A 1073 -2.99 -28.01 -4.04
CA LEU A 1073 -2.12 -26.84 -3.85
C LEU A 1073 -1.22 -26.61 -5.07
N LEU A 1074 -0.59 -27.65 -5.61
CA LEU A 1074 0.28 -27.53 -6.78
C LEU A 1074 -0.50 -27.08 -8.02
N TYR A 1075 -1.74 -27.56 -8.21
CA TYR A 1075 -2.64 -27.08 -9.26
C TYR A 1075 -3.04 -25.62 -9.04
N HIS A 1076 -3.35 -25.23 -7.80
CA HIS A 1076 -3.61 -23.82 -7.46
C HIS A 1076 -2.41 -22.94 -7.85
N ILE A 1077 -1.19 -23.36 -7.49
CA ILE A 1077 0.05 -22.63 -7.82
C ILE A 1077 0.25 -22.52 -9.33
N LYS A 1078 0.04 -23.62 -10.07
CA LYS A 1078 0.10 -23.64 -11.55
C LYS A 1078 -0.85 -22.62 -12.15
N TYR A 1079 -2.15 -22.70 -11.83
CA TYR A 1079 -3.15 -21.89 -12.50
C TYR A 1079 -3.14 -20.41 -12.07
N MET A 1080 -2.75 -20.11 -10.82
CA MET A 1080 -2.82 -18.74 -10.29
C MET A 1080 -1.53 -17.93 -10.47
N PHE A 1081 -0.35 -18.55 -10.49
CA PHE A 1081 0.93 -17.83 -10.46
C PHE A 1081 1.85 -18.13 -11.64
N ILE A 1082 2.00 -19.39 -12.04
CA ILE A 1082 3.13 -19.80 -12.90
C ILE A 1082 2.74 -20.09 -14.35
N GLY A 1083 1.55 -20.66 -14.58
CA GLY A 1083 1.16 -21.18 -15.88
C GLY A 1083 2.10 -22.31 -16.34
N ASP A 1084 2.54 -22.24 -17.60
CA ASP A 1084 3.38 -23.27 -18.22
C ASP A 1084 4.88 -23.00 -18.14
N ALA A 1085 5.31 -21.93 -17.44
CA ALA A 1085 6.70 -21.48 -17.44
C ALA A 1085 7.70 -22.46 -16.81
N ILE A 1086 7.29 -23.24 -15.79
CA ILE A 1086 8.16 -24.19 -15.06
C ILE A 1086 8.20 -25.59 -15.65
N LYS A 1087 7.41 -25.86 -16.70
CA LYS A 1087 7.08 -27.23 -17.14
C LYS A 1087 8.32 -28.13 -17.27
N ASN A 1088 9.37 -27.63 -17.94
CA ASN A 1088 10.57 -28.40 -18.24
C ASN A 1088 11.43 -28.73 -16.99
N GLU A 1089 11.43 -27.86 -15.98
CA GLU A 1089 12.24 -28.05 -14.77
C GLU A 1089 11.59 -29.07 -13.81
N ILE A 1090 10.26 -29.01 -13.67
CA ILE A 1090 9.52 -29.90 -12.76
C ILE A 1090 9.22 -31.28 -13.35
N GLU A 1091 9.29 -31.43 -14.67
CA GLU A 1091 8.96 -32.69 -15.34
C GLU A 1091 9.87 -33.84 -14.87
N LYS A 1092 11.15 -33.54 -14.64
CA LYS A 1092 12.10 -34.51 -14.08
C LYS A 1092 11.66 -35.00 -12.71
N SER A 1093 11.32 -34.08 -11.80
CA SER A 1093 10.87 -34.45 -10.46
C SER A 1093 9.56 -35.23 -10.50
N ILE A 1094 8.60 -34.84 -11.34
CA ILE A 1094 7.32 -35.57 -11.47
C ILE A 1094 7.54 -37.00 -11.96
N ARG A 1095 8.42 -37.23 -12.94
CA ARG A 1095 8.76 -38.58 -13.44
C ARG A 1095 9.41 -39.48 -12.39
N ASN A 1096 10.03 -38.91 -11.35
CA ASN A 1096 10.66 -39.65 -10.27
C ASN A 1096 9.70 -39.99 -9.12
N LEU A 1097 8.47 -39.45 -9.10
CA LEU A 1097 7.47 -39.73 -8.07
C LEU A 1097 6.82 -41.10 -8.28
N ARG A 1098 6.19 -41.67 -7.24
CA ARG A 1098 5.42 -42.91 -7.37
C ARG A 1098 4.24 -42.77 -8.36
N PRO A 1099 3.83 -43.85 -9.05
CA PRO A 1099 2.80 -43.80 -10.09
C PRO A 1099 1.46 -43.17 -9.66
N ALA A 1100 1.05 -43.38 -8.40
CA ALA A 1100 -0.18 -42.80 -7.87
C ALA A 1100 -0.17 -41.25 -7.90
N ILE A 1101 0.98 -40.64 -7.58
CA ILE A 1101 1.14 -39.18 -7.59
C ILE A 1101 1.27 -38.68 -9.03
N GLN A 1102 2.01 -39.41 -9.89
CA GLN A 1102 2.10 -39.09 -11.31
C GLN A 1102 0.72 -39.03 -11.96
N ARG A 1103 -0.16 -39.99 -11.65
CA ARG A 1103 -1.55 -40.01 -12.14
C ARG A 1103 -2.33 -38.77 -11.68
N LYS A 1104 -2.19 -38.35 -10.42
CA LYS A 1104 -2.85 -37.14 -9.89
C LYS A 1104 -2.29 -35.85 -10.49
N LEU A 1105 -0.99 -35.80 -10.80
CA LEU A 1105 -0.31 -34.63 -11.39
C LEU A 1105 -0.24 -34.65 -12.93
N ARG A 1106 -0.90 -35.61 -13.61
CA ARG A 1106 -0.78 -35.84 -15.06
C ARG A 1106 -1.00 -34.60 -15.92
N PHE A 1107 -1.87 -33.70 -15.47
CA PHE A 1107 -2.24 -32.48 -16.19
C PHE A 1107 -1.29 -31.28 -15.96
N ILE A 1108 -0.28 -31.43 -15.10
CA ILE A 1108 0.71 -30.37 -14.87
C ILE A 1108 1.69 -30.28 -16.03
N THR A 1109 2.22 -31.42 -16.48
CA THR A 1109 3.20 -31.51 -17.57
C THR A 1109 2.62 -32.15 -18.84
N HIS A 1110 1.34 -32.60 -18.83
CA HIS A 1110 0.78 -33.41 -19.92
C HIS A 1110 1.67 -34.63 -20.21
N LEU A 1111 2.07 -35.35 -19.16
CA LEU A 1111 2.81 -36.59 -19.33
C LEU A 1111 1.88 -37.60 -20.03
N ASN A 1112 2.33 -38.13 -21.16
CA ASN A 1112 1.75 -39.34 -21.74
C ASN A 1112 2.18 -40.50 -20.83
N ILE A 1113 1.44 -40.71 -19.73
CA ILE A 1113 1.58 -41.93 -18.95
C ILE A 1113 0.94 -43.01 -19.82
N GLU A 1114 1.75 -43.90 -20.39
CA GLU A 1114 1.24 -45.11 -21.04
C GLU A 1114 0.36 -45.83 -20.01
N GLU A 1115 -0.95 -45.90 -20.28
CA GLU A 1115 -1.87 -46.71 -19.50
C GLU A 1115 -1.45 -48.18 -19.67
N GLY A 1116 -0.64 -48.66 -18.73
CA GLY A 1116 -0.38 -50.08 -18.59
C GLY A 1116 -1.71 -50.78 -18.43
N THR A 1117 -2.12 -51.50 -19.47
CA THR A 1117 -3.24 -52.43 -19.47
C THR A 1117 -3.11 -53.34 -18.24
N ALA A 1118 -3.93 -53.09 -17.22
CA ALA A 1118 -4.17 -54.07 -16.19
C ALA A 1118 -4.86 -55.26 -16.87
N THR A 1119 -4.14 -56.38 -16.96
CA THR A 1119 -4.68 -57.70 -17.27
C THR A 1119 -5.72 -58.13 -16.27
#